data_AF-A0AA38XU86-F1
#
_entry.id   AF-A0AA38XU86-F1
#
_cell.length_a   1.000
_cell.length_b   1.000
_cell.length_c   1.000
_cell.angle_alpha   90.00
_cell.angle_beta   90.00
_cell.angle_gamma   90.00
#
_symmetry.space_group_name_H-M   'P 1'
#
loop_
_entity.id
_entity.type
_entity.pdbx_description
1 polymer ?
#
loop_
_entity_poly.entity_id
_entity_poly.type
_entity_poly.pdbx_seq_one_letter_code
_entity_poly.pdbx_strand_id
1 'polypeptide(L)'
;MSFSLAIPQKRSSKDPYFNVGSYHRPVTTTSSEAQVWFNRGLTWAYSFNHEEACSCFAQALAHDPDCAMAYWGWAYAAGPNYNKSWAMFDKKDLDKTVPRCHDVAKTALAKGGLVTPVEKALIEALQHRYSMTTVLDDFTPPNKAYADEMREVYRRFGQKDLDVIALFGDALMNWKPRQMFDIHTGKAIPSSPVYEVRAVLEYGLAQPEVQSHPGVPHLYIHLMERSDTPEVTLAACDIIRELVPDAGHMAHMPTHIDVLVGEYRRSMLYNYKATVADDKFFAVHGGVNFYSFYRLHDYHSLIYAAMLAGQSKVALESVERMEKTITEEMLRLESPPMADWLEFFLAVRVHVLIRFGFWDELKRLPIPEDKELYCVTTVMTYYGKGIAYASTNDLKNADIQRELFRKAAPLVPESRLDFPNRIVDVLKVANAMLDGEIEYRRRNYKVAFESLREAIRHEDALMYTEPWGWMLPARHAYGALSLEQSLVEQASLAYAEDLGLVENLTRAHQHPKNVWALHGYHECLVRLERKAEAVIIKQMLTLATAEADISIASSCFCRLGQLIGESRKIRCDGTLPSCARCCRLSINCHYPIRKALGRPRKHANFASSQDNSTTNSTPPTAISITDLPQLRHPLSTQQESLTVATEDLYLRRQACACISILYLALDELRTIPRLEFPRALAPLRTSLASAADALKCQICPTRFLSAMQNAQLIGVLLLSAAECYSKILDSLHSLSDSSTKRTMGLQTLDCDGGGASTEFPSELTFVVELDELEWRHLARKALFHEIHTAAGGLQNCFMRVLSTLEERQIFWHTSSPPPDAPSTYRTACFPDRPVCLMVADEARRLIESLNFDR
;
A
#
# COMPACT_ATOMS: atom_id res chain seq x y z
N MET A 1 -8.17 51.06 11.39
CA MET A 1 -6.90 50.83 12.12
C MET A 1 -6.00 50.07 11.17
N SER A 2 -4.75 50.50 10.96
CA SER A 2 -3.82 49.75 10.10
C SER A 2 -3.54 48.40 10.76
N PHE A 3 -3.87 47.31 10.07
CA PHE A 3 -3.49 45.97 10.49
C PHE A 3 -1.97 45.89 10.66
N SER A 4 -1.52 45.30 11.77
CA SER A 4 -0.10 45.04 12.04
C SER A 4 0.06 43.57 12.39
N LEU A 5 0.82 42.84 11.57
CA LEU A 5 1.20 41.47 11.86
C LEU A 5 2.08 41.47 13.12
N ALA A 6 1.75 40.65 14.11
CA ALA A 6 2.57 40.51 15.30
C ALA A 6 3.95 39.94 14.93
N ILE A 7 4.99 40.78 14.98
CA ILE A 7 6.36 40.39 14.70
C ILE A 7 7.02 39.90 16.00
N PRO A 8 7.53 38.65 16.03
CA PRO A 8 8.17 38.10 17.22
C PRO A 8 9.56 38.69 17.46
N GLN A 9 10.13 38.39 18.63
CA GLN A 9 11.55 38.64 18.87
C GLN A 9 12.41 37.81 17.90
N LYS A 10 13.48 38.41 17.37
CA LYS A 10 14.45 37.75 16.48
C LYS A 10 15.04 36.51 17.14
N ARG A 11 14.88 35.36 16.49
CA ARG A 11 15.55 34.10 16.83
C ARG A 11 16.66 33.81 15.81
N SER A 12 17.85 33.40 16.25
CA SER A 12 18.92 33.08 15.30
C SER A 12 18.60 31.76 14.59
N SER A 13 18.91 31.67 13.31
CA SER A 13 18.85 30.42 12.54
C SER A 13 19.75 29.32 13.10
N LYS A 14 20.79 29.68 13.89
CA LYS A 14 21.69 28.75 14.58
C LYS A 14 21.12 28.18 15.87
N ASP A 15 20.06 28.76 16.42
CA ASP A 15 19.42 28.23 17.61
C ASP A 15 18.82 26.84 17.29
N PRO A 16 18.84 25.88 18.24
CA PRO A 16 18.24 24.56 18.02
C PRO A 16 16.83 24.67 17.48
N TYR A 17 16.55 23.93 16.40
CA TYR A 17 15.28 23.96 15.68
C TYR A 17 14.99 22.59 15.06
N PHE A 18 13.79 22.40 14.53
CA PHE A 18 13.42 21.19 13.80
C PHE A 18 14.31 20.98 12.56
N ASN A 19 14.64 19.73 12.27
CA ASN A 19 15.31 19.34 11.03
C ASN A 19 14.30 19.26 9.88
N VAL A 20 14.14 20.38 9.18
CA VAL A 20 13.25 20.49 8.00
C VAL A 20 13.99 20.27 6.67
N GLY A 21 15.15 19.60 6.69
CA GLY A 21 15.95 19.36 5.50
C GLY A 21 16.69 20.60 4.99
N SER A 22 17.21 20.51 3.76
CA SER A 22 18.11 21.51 3.16
C SER A 22 17.47 22.28 1.99
N TYR A 23 16.14 22.25 1.88
CA TYR A 23 15.44 22.92 0.80
C TYR A 23 15.72 24.43 0.79
N HIS A 24 15.88 25.01 -0.40
CA HIS A 24 16.25 26.41 -0.58
C HIS A 24 15.49 27.05 -1.75
N ARG A 25 14.76 28.13 -1.46
CA ARG A 25 14.20 29.03 -2.47
C ARG A 25 14.78 30.43 -2.28
N PRO A 26 15.62 30.94 -3.21
CA PRO A 26 16.15 32.29 -3.09
C PRO A 26 15.01 33.31 -3.17
N VAL A 27 15.03 34.30 -2.28
CA VAL A 27 14.10 35.44 -2.30
C VAL A 27 14.84 36.77 -2.20
N THR A 28 14.19 37.85 -2.62
CA THR A 28 14.70 39.21 -2.50
C THR A 28 14.77 39.61 -1.03
N THR A 29 15.95 39.43 -0.44
CA THR A 29 16.32 39.89 0.91
C THR A 29 17.83 40.10 0.96
N THR A 30 18.29 41.00 1.83
CA THR A 30 19.72 41.15 2.15
C THR A 30 20.11 40.42 3.44
N SER A 31 19.14 39.88 4.16
CA SER A 31 19.34 39.19 5.44
C SER A 31 19.44 37.68 5.21
N SER A 32 20.62 37.11 5.49
CA SER A 32 20.82 35.67 5.46
C SER A 32 19.94 34.94 6.48
N GLU A 33 19.68 35.56 7.63
CA GLU A 33 18.75 35.04 8.64
C GLU A 33 17.31 34.99 8.09
N ALA A 34 16.84 36.05 7.43
CA ALA A 34 15.50 36.08 6.83
C ALA A 34 15.36 35.01 5.74
N GLN A 35 16.38 34.82 4.90
CA GLN A 35 16.39 33.78 3.87
C GLN A 35 16.25 32.36 4.46
N VAL A 36 16.93 32.06 5.58
CA VAL A 36 16.82 30.75 6.23
C VAL A 36 15.43 30.54 6.82
N TRP A 37 14.89 31.55 7.52
CA TRP A 37 13.54 31.47 8.09
C TRP A 37 12.45 31.39 7.00
N PHE A 38 12.64 32.06 5.86
CA PHE A 38 11.76 31.93 4.71
C PHE A 38 11.75 30.49 4.16
N ASN A 39 12.93 29.87 3.96
CA ASN A 39 13.02 28.49 3.49
C ASN A 39 12.31 27.52 4.45
N ARG A 40 12.52 27.70 5.77
CA ARG A 40 11.83 26.90 6.80
C ARG A 40 10.31 27.07 6.71
N GLY A 41 9.83 28.30 6.55
CA GLY A 41 8.41 28.60 6.42
C GLY A 41 7.79 27.96 5.18
N LEU A 42 8.49 28.01 4.05
CA LEU A 42 8.02 27.37 2.81
C LEU A 42 8.01 25.84 2.92
N THR A 43 9.03 25.24 3.53
CA THR A 43 9.03 23.78 3.77
C THR A 43 7.91 23.36 4.71
N TRP A 44 7.62 24.12 5.77
CA TRP A 44 6.49 23.84 6.66
C TRP A 44 5.14 24.02 5.96
N ALA A 45 5.02 25.01 5.07
CA ALA A 45 3.83 25.21 4.25
C ALA A 45 3.60 24.01 3.32
N TYR A 46 4.65 23.50 2.65
CA TYR A 46 4.58 22.26 1.89
C TYR A 46 4.30 21.04 2.78
N SER A 47 4.77 21.04 4.02
CA SER A 47 4.46 19.99 4.99
C SER A 47 3.07 20.12 5.64
N PHE A 48 2.25 21.07 5.19
CA PHE A 48 0.89 21.34 5.68
C PHE A 48 0.78 21.76 7.16
N ASN A 49 1.88 22.16 7.80
CA ASN A 49 1.86 22.75 9.14
C ASN A 49 1.73 24.29 9.04
N HIS A 50 0.49 24.77 9.08
CA HIS A 50 0.14 26.17 8.86
C HIS A 50 0.73 27.09 9.94
N GLU A 51 0.59 26.70 11.21
CA GLU A 51 1.00 27.52 12.35
C GLU A 51 2.52 27.72 12.37
N GLU A 52 3.29 26.64 12.19
CA GLU A 52 4.75 26.74 12.20
C GLU A 52 5.31 27.41 10.93
N ALA A 53 4.64 27.24 9.78
CA ALA A 53 4.95 28.00 8.58
C ALA A 53 4.77 29.50 8.81
N CYS A 54 3.62 29.92 9.35
CA CYS A 54 3.35 31.32 9.70
C CYS A 54 4.35 31.86 10.74
N SER A 55 4.73 31.05 11.74
CA SER A 55 5.76 31.38 12.73
C SER A 55 7.12 31.66 12.07
N CYS A 56 7.53 30.80 11.14
CA CYS A 56 8.77 30.96 10.39
C CYS A 56 8.76 32.21 9.49
N PHE A 57 7.67 32.48 8.78
CA PHE A 57 7.56 33.70 7.98
C PHE A 57 7.56 34.96 8.85
N ALA A 58 6.94 34.92 10.03
CA ALA A 58 7.02 36.03 10.99
C ALA A 58 8.45 36.24 11.53
N GLN A 59 9.23 35.16 11.73
CA GLN A 59 10.66 35.26 12.05
C GLN A 59 11.48 35.84 10.90
N ALA A 60 11.18 35.48 9.64
CA ALA A 60 11.83 36.10 8.49
C ALA A 60 11.58 37.62 8.47
N LEU A 61 10.35 38.05 8.75
CA LEU A 61 9.98 39.47 8.87
C LEU A 61 10.61 40.17 10.08
N ALA A 62 10.86 39.46 11.17
CA ALA A 62 11.59 40.01 12.31
C ALA A 62 13.02 40.40 11.91
N HIS A 63 13.65 39.61 11.02
CA HIS A 63 15.00 39.86 10.51
C HIS A 63 15.06 40.83 9.33
N ASP A 64 14.06 40.80 8.46
CA ASP A 64 13.91 41.71 7.32
C ASP A 64 12.44 42.14 7.14
N PRO A 65 12.04 43.30 7.71
CA PRO A 65 10.67 43.82 7.61
C PRO A 65 10.24 44.21 6.19
N ASP A 66 11.17 44.31 5.24
CA ASP A 66 10.92 44.66 3.84
C ASP A 66 10.86 43.43 2.92
N CYS A 67 11.05 42.22 3.45
CA CYS A 67 10.94 40.98 2.68
C CYS A 67 9.48 40.71 2.24
N ALA A 68 9.12 41.15 1.04
CA ALA A 68 7.78 41.01 0.48
C ALA A 68 7.31 39.54 0.40
N MET A 69 8.22 38.63 0.06
CA MET A 69 7.90 37.20 -0.02
C MET A 69 7.57 36.58 1.34
N ALA A 70 8.11 37.09 2.45
CA ALA A 70 7.74 36.59 3.77
C ALA A 70 6.30 36.99 4.15
N TYR A 71 5.83 38.18 3.74
CA TYR A 71 4.39 38.52 3.86
C TYR A 71 3.53 37.62 2.96
N TRP A 72 3.94 37.40 1.70
CA TRP A 72 3.25 36.47 0.80
C TRP A 72 3.16 35.06 1.40
N GLY A 73 4.26 34.54 1.91
CA GLY A 73 4.35 33.20 2.49
C GLY A 73 3.46 33.07 3.72
N TRP A 74 3.43 34.09 4.58
CA TRP A 74 2.54 34.12 5.73
C TRP A 74 1.06 34.04 5.30
N ALA A 75 0.63 34.85 4.32
CA ALA A 75 -0.74 34.84 3.83
C ALA A 75 -1.09 33.56 3.06
N TYR A 76 -0.12 32.97 2.35
CA TYR A 76 -0.27 31.67 1.70
C TYR A 76 -0.51 30.55 2.74
N ALA A 77 0.35 30.47 3.75
CA ALA A 77 0.32 29.42 4.77
C ALA A 77 -0.85 29.56 5.77
N ALA A 78 -1.33 30.77 6.04
CA ALA A 78 -2.50 30.98 6.90
C ALA A 78 -3.84 30.63 6.20
N GLY A 79 -3.81 30.47 4.88
CA GLY A 79 -4.96 30.13 4.05
C GLY A 79 -5.33 28.64 4.07
N PRO A 80 -6.15 28.21 3.09
CA PRO A 80 -6.50 26.81 2.94
C PRO A 80 -5.34 26.05 2.28
N ASN A 81 -5.31 24.75 2.55
CA ASN A 81 -4.61 23.79 1.72
C ASN A 81 -5.53 22.62 1.37
N TYR A 82 -5.00 21.62 0.64
CA TYR A 82 -5.81 20.49 0.17
C TYR A 82 -6.47 19.69 1.31
N ASN A 83 -5.81 19.58 2.48
CA ASN A 83 -6.33 18.87 3.64
C ASN A 83 -7.26 19.72 4.51
N LYS A 84 -6.89 20.98 4.75
CA LYS A 84 -7.66 21.97 5.50
C LYS A 84 -8.23 23.01 4.53
N SER A 85 -9.24 22.60 3.76
CA SER A 85 -9.97 23.52 2.89
C SER A 85 -10.75 24.56 3.71
N TRP A 86 -11.24 25.64 3.09
CA TRP A 86 -12.06 26.65 3.78
C TRP A 86 -13.28 26.09 4.52
N ALA A 87 -13.86 24.98 4.04
CA ALA A 87 -14.98 24.32 4.70
C ALA A 87 -14.62 23.72 6.08
N MET A 88 -13.33 23.58 6.38
CA MET A 88 -12.80 23.05 7.64
C MET A 88 -12.54 24.15 8.68
N PHE A 89 -12.64 25.42 8.30
CA PHE A 89 -12.52 26.54 9.22
C PHE A 89 -13.91 26.84 9.79
N ASP A 90 -14.02 26.87 11.12
CA ASP A 90 -15.27 27.30 11.73
C ASP A 90 -15.53 28.80 11.47
N LYS A 91 -16.73 29.27 11.80
CA LYS A 91 -17.10 30.66 11.56
C LYS A 91 -16.19 31.66 12.28
N LYS A 92 -15.77 31.37 13.52
CA LYS A 92 -14.89 32.24 14.31
C LYS A 92 -13.47 32.27 13.73
N ASP A 93 -12.99 31.14 13.22
CA ASP A 93 -11.71 31.01 12.55
C ASP A 93 -11.71 31.79 11.23
N LEU A 94 -12.77 31.66 10.42
CA LEU A 94 -12.93 32.40 9.17
C LEU A 94 -12.97 33.92 9.41
N ASP A 95 -13.77 34.38 10.38
CA ASP A 95 -13.94 35.80 10.70
C ASP A 95 -12.62 36.46 11.15
N LYS A 96 -11.66 35.68 11.67
CA LYS A 96 -10.30 36.13 12.01
C LYS A 96 -9.32 35.99 10.84
N THR A 97 -9.38 34.86 10.14
CA THR A 97 -8.36 34.46 9.17
C THR A 97 -8.49 35.22 7.86
N VAL A 98 -9.71 35.39 7.34
CA VAL A 98 -9.95 36.02 6.02
C VAL A 98 -9.50 37.48 5.99
N PRO A 99 -9.91 38.37 6.92
CA PRO A 99 -9.41 39.75 6.93
C PRO A 99 -7.90 39.82 7.11
N ARG A 100 -7.35 38.97 7.97
CA ARG A 100 -5.91 38.93 8.26
C ARG A 100 -5.08 38.52 7.05
N CYS A 101 -5.50 37.47 6.33
CA CYS A 101 -4.83 37.05 5.09
C CYS A 101 -4.92 38.12 4.01
N HIS A 102 -6.07 38.78 3.86
CA HIS A 102 -6.23 39.92 2.96
C HIS A 102 -5.23 41.04 3.27
N ASP A 103 -5.17 41.50 4.52
CA ASP A 103 -4.33 42.64 4.89
C ASP A 103 -2.83 42.33 4.75
N VAL A 104 -2.42 41.11 5.10
CA VAL A 104 -1.03 40.66 4.90
C VAL A 104 -0.71 40.53 3.40
N ALA A 105 -1.62 40.00 2.59
CA ALA A 105 -1.43 39.91 1.15
C ALA A 105 -1.31 41.31 0.51
N LYS A 106 -2.10 42.30 0.96
CA LYS A 106 -1.96 43.70 0.52
C LYS A 106 -0.63 44.32 0.93
N THR A 107 -0.13 43.96 2.12
CA THR A 107 1.19 44.41 2.58
C THR A 107 2.30 43.83 1.72
N ALA A 108 2.21 42.54 1.34
CA ALA A 108 3.15 41.92 0.40
C ALA A 108 3.20 42.67 -0.94
N LEU A 109 2.03 43.04 -1.48
CA LEU A 109 1.93 43.82 -2.72
C LEU A 109 2.59 45.20 -2.58
N ALA A 110 2.34 45.91 -1.48
CA ALA A 110 2.93 47.23 -1.22
C ALA A 110 4.47 47.19 -1.07
N LYS A 111 5.02 46.06 -0.59
CA LYS A 111 6.46 45.83 -0.46
C LYS A 111 7.12 45.25 -1.72
N GLY A 112 6.34 44.86 -2.73
CA GLY A 112 6.81 44.20 -3.95
C GLY A 112 7.57 45.08 -4.97
N GLY A 113 8.05 46.27 -4.59
CA GLY A 113 8.64 47.24 -5.53
C GLY A 113 10.00 46.83 -6.13
N LEU A 114 10.81 46.06 -5.39
CA LEU A 114 12.18 45.67 -5.77
C LEU A 114 12.38 44.15 -5.92
N VAL A 115 11.30 43.37 -5.93
CA VAL A 115 11.38 41.90 -6.01
C VAL A 115 11.64 41.42 -7.44
N THR A 116 12.08 40.18 -7.58
CA THR A 116 12.28 39.55 -8.90
C THR A 116 10.96 39.38 -9.66
N PRO A 117 10.99 39.21 -11.01
CA PRO A 117 9.78 39.05 -11.80
C PRO A 117 8.87 37.88 -11.37
N VAL A 118 9.43 36.76 -10.91
CA VAL A 118 8.66 35.60 -10.45
C VAL A 118 8.00 35.88 -9.09
N GLU A 119 8.72 36.49 -8.15
CA GLU A 119 8.16 36.89 -6.85
C GLU A 119 7.02 37.89 -7.01
N LYS A 120 7.21 38.89 -7.87
CA LYS A 120 6.17 39.87 -8.19
C LYS A 120 4.90 39.18 -8.69
N ALA A 121 5.04 38.23 -9.62
CA ALA A 121 3.91 37.50 -10.18
C ALA A 121 3.20 36.63 -9.14
N LEU A 122 3.93 35.98 -8.23
CA LEU A 122 3.34 35.21 -7.12
C LEU A 122 2.58 36.09 -6.12
N ILE A 123 3.14 37.26 -5.79
CA ILE A 123 2.52 38.26 -4.90
C ILE A 123 1.23 38.80 -5.52
N GLU A 124 1.26 39.13 -6.81
CA GLU A 124 0.09 39.61 -7.58
C GLU A 124 -1.00 38.54 -7.67
N ALA A 125 -0.64 37.30 -8.00
CA ALA A 125 -1.61 36.19 -8.08
C ALA A 125 -2.35 35.99 -6.74
N LEU A 126 -1.64 36.00 -5.60
CA LEU A 126 -2.25 35.75 -4.29
C LEU A 126 -3.34 36.76 -3.91
N GLN A 127 -3.32 37.97 -4.51
CA GLN A 127 -4.37 38.98 -4.31
C GLN A 127 -5.77 38.49 -4.73
N HIS A 128 -5.84 37.53 -5.66
CA HIS A 128 -7.10 37.01 -6.19
C HIS A 128 -7.74 36.01 -5.23
N ARG A 129 -6.93 35.30 -4.43
CA ARG A 129 -7.43 34.44 -3.33
C ARG A 129 -8.02 35.29 -2.20
N TYR A 130 -7.42 36.45 -1.93
CA TYR A 130 -7.80 37.36 -0.86
C TYR A 130 -8.20 38.73 -1.40
N SER A 131 -9.23 38.76 -2.26
CA SER A 131 -9.73 39.99 -2.88
C SER A 131 -10.66 40.80 -1.96
N MET A 132 -11.12 40.19 -0.86
CA MET A 132 -12.09 40.76 0.07
C MET A 132 -11.69 40.45 1.52
N THR A 133 -12.16 41.27 2.47
CA THR A 133 -12.04 41.02 3.91
C THR A 133 -13.26 40.31 4.50
N THR A 134 -14.36 40.24 3.76
CA THR A 134 -15.60 39.59 4.21
C THR A 134 -15.53 38.07 4.03
N VAL A 135 -15.96 37.32 5.05
CA VAL A 135 -16.12 35.87 4.94
C VAL A 135 -17.26 35.55 3.96
N LEU A 136 -16.98 34.69 3.00
CA LEU A 136 -17.91 34.23 1.98
C LEU A 136 -18.59 32.92 2.41
N ASP A 137 -19.79 32.68 1.90
CA ASP A 137 -20.46 31.38 2.05
C ASP A 137 -19.84 30.31 1.12
N ASP A 138 -19.28 30.74 -0.03
CA ASP A 138 -18.60 29.87 -0.99
C ASP A 138 -17.26 30.48 -1.41
N PHE A 139 -16.17 29.76 -1.12
CA PHE A 139 -14.81 30.13 -1.51
C PHE A 139 -14.36 29.53 -2.86
N THR A 140 -15.24 28.81 -3.57
CA THR A 140 -14.93 28.28 -4.90
C THR A 140 -14.56 29.38 -5.90
N PRO A 141 -15.28 30.52 -6.00
CA PRO A 141 -14.90 31.60 -6.91
C PRO A 141 -13.51 32.22 -6.65
N PRO A 142 -13.12 32.64 -5.42
CA PRO A 142 -11.78 33.18 -5.19
C PRO A 142 -10.67 32.13 -5.34
N ASN A 143 -10.90 30.86 -4.98
CA ASN A 143 -9.93 29.79 -5.22
C ASN A 143 -9.72 29.56 -6.73
N LYS A 144 -10.78 29.61 -7.53
CA LYS A 144 -10.69 29.56 -8.99
C LYS A 144 -9.91 30.75 -9.54
N ALA A 145 -10.23 31.96 -9.08
CA ALA A 145 -9.56 33.18 -9.55
C ALA A 145 -8.05 33.13 -9.26
N TYR A 146 -7.66 32.64 -8.09
CA TYR A 146 -6.25 32.40 -7.77
C TYR A 146 -5.59 31.35 -8.67
N ALA A 147 -6.28 30.22 -8.92
CA ALA A 147 -5.78 29.19 -9.81
C ALA A 147 -5.62 29.70 -11.26
N ASP A 148 -6.56 30.54 -11.72
CA ASP A 148 -6.49 31.17 -13.04
C ASP A 148 -5.28 32.11 -13.16
N GLU A 149 -4.99 32.93 -12.14
CA GLU A 149 -3.77 33.76 -12.14
C GLU A 149 -2.48 32.93 -12.04
N MET A 150 -2.47 31.91 -11.19
CA MET A 150 -1.33 31.00 -11.09
C MET A 150 -1.05 30.25 -12.40
N ARG A 151 -2.07 30.06 -13.26
CA ARG A 151 -1.87 29.53 -14.62
C ARG A 151 -1.02 30.48 -15.47
N GLU A 152 -1.24 31.78 -15.37
CA GLU A 152 -0.40 32.76 -16.07
C GLU A 152 1.03 32.83 -15.49
N VAL A 153 1.18 32.69 -14.16
CA VAL A 153 2.49 32.55 -13.53
C VAL A 153 3.23 31.31 -14.05
N TYR A 154 2.55 30.16 -14.09
CA TYR A 154 3.10 28.91 -14.61
C TYR A 154 3.50 29.02 -16.09
N ARG A 155 2.70 29.64 -16.94
CA ARG A 155 3.06 29.87 -18.35
C ARG A 155 4.35 30.69 -18.51
N ARG A 156 4.58 31.66 -17.62
CA ARG A 156 5.75 32.55 -17.67
C ARG A 156 7.01 31.93 -17.07
N PHE A 157 6.88 31.16 -16.00
CA PHE A 157 8.03 30.76 -15.17
C PHE A 157 8.13 29.24 -14.93
N GLY A 158 7.06 28.48 -15.13
CA GLY A 158 6.94 27.09 -14.70
C GLY A 158 7.92 26.10 -15.33
N GLN A 159 8.44 26.39 -16.53
CA GLN A 159 9.43 25.51 -17.18
C GLN A 159 10.78 25.40 -16.43
N LYS A 160 11.06 26.32 -15.50
CA LYS A 160 12.37 26.40 -14.81
C LYS A 160 12.25 26.58 -13.30
N ASP A 161 11.05 26.55 -12.75
CA ASP A 161 10.80 26.81 -11.33
C ASP A 161 9.82 25.77 -10.77
N LEU A 162 10.35 24.82 -10.00
CA LEU A 162 9.58 23.75 -9.37
C LEU A 162 8.62 24.27 -8.29
N ASP A 163 8.92 25.39 -7.63
CA ASP A 163 7.98 25.97 -6.66
C ASP A 163 6.78 26.54 -7.41
N VAL A 164 6.97 27.16 -8.58
CA VAL A 164 5.86 27.65 -9.42
C VAL A 164 4.99 26.47 -9.88
N ILE A 165 5.59 25.34 -10.24
CA ILE A 165 4.86 24.10 -10.54
C ILE A 165 4.04 23.63 -9.33
N ALA A 166 4.67 23.52 -8.16
CA ALA A 166 4.01 23.07 -6.95
C ALA A 166 2.87 24.01 -6.53
N LEU A 167 3.12 25.32 -6.49
CA LEU A 167 2.13 26.33 -6.11
C LEU A 167 0.97 26.39 -7.11
N PHE A 168 1.22 26.18 -8.41
CA PHE A 168 0.14 26.10 -9.39
C PHE A 168 -0.68 24.82 -9.25
N GLY A 169 -0.03 23.68 -9.05
CA GLY A 169 -0.70 22.41 -8.72
C GLY A 169 -1.58 22.53 -7.48
N ASP A 170 -1.05 23.09 -6.39
CA ASP A 170 -1.78 23.38 -5.15
C ASP A 170 -2.98 24.31 -5.41
N ALA A 171 -2.81 25.38 -6.19
CA ALA A 171 -3.90 26.30 -6.53
C ALA A 171 -5.06 25.60 -7.24
N LEU A 172 -4.77 24.76 -8.23
CA LEU A 172 -5.77 23.96 -8.95
C LEU A 172 -6.44 22.93 -8.03
N MET A 173 -5.68 22.28 -7.15
CA MET A 173 -6.20 21.33 -6.16
C MET A 173 -7.15 22.00 -5.15
N ASN A 174 -6.84 23.22 -4.72
CA ASN A 174 -7.68 24.00 -3.82
C ASN A 174 -8.91 24.63 -4.51
N TRP A 175 -8.95 24.70 -5.85
CA TRP A 175 -10.17 25.08 -6.57
C TRP A 175 -11.25 23.99 -6.46
N LYS A 176 -10.86 22.72 -6.53
CA LYS A 176 -11.76 21.55 -6.45
C LYS A 176 -11.24 20.50 -5.45
N PRO A 177 -11.17 20.84 -4.15
CA PRO A 177 -10.59 19.95 -3.14
C PRO A 177 -11.40 18.65 -3.06
N ARG A 178 -10.71 17.50 -3.07
CA ARG A 178 -11.28 16.14 -3.02
C ARG A 178 -12.33 15.83 -4.12
N GLN A 179 -12.33 16.59 -5.22
CA GLN A 179 -13.25 16.45 -6.37
C GLN A 179 -12.50 16.16 -7.71
N MET A 180 -11.28 15.61 -7.64
CA MET A 180 -10.49 15.27 -8.83
C MET A 180 -10.86 13.89 -9.41
N PHE A 181 -11.24 12.96 -8.55
CA PHE A 181 -11.59 11.59 -8.91
C PHE A 181 -12.97 11.22 -8.35
N ASP A 182 -13.76 10.53 -9.16
CA ASP A 182 -15.06 10.03 -8.79
C ASP A 182 -14.94 8.95 -7.71
N ILE A 183 -15.76 9.05 -6.68
CA ILE A 183 -15.61 8.23 -5.47
C ILE A 183 -15.97 6.76 -5.69
N HIS A 184 -16.88 6.49 -6.62
CA HIS A 184 -17.40 5.15 -6.89
C HIS A 184 -16.67 4.42 -8.01
N THR A 185 -15.83 5.13 -8.77
CA THR A 185 -15.08 4.54 -9.88
C THR A 185 -13.57 4.75 -9.80
N GLY A 186 -13.09 5.72 -9.02
CA GLY A 186 -11.68 6.14 -9.00
C GLY A 186 -11.24 6.86 -10.28
N LYS A 187 -12.16 7.12 -11.22
CA LYS A 187 -11.85 7.75 -12.50
C LYS A 187 -11.78 9.27 -12.37
N ALA A 188 -10.91 9.88 -13.15
CA ALA A 188 -10.75 11.33 -13.23
C ALA A 188 -12.08 12.02 -13.62
N ILE A 189 -12.49 13.05 -12.87
CA ILE A 189 -13.69 13.85 -13.13
C ILE A 189 -13.38 14.89 -14.22
N PRO A 190 -13.95 14.80 -15.43
CA PRO A 190 -13.56 15.68 -16.54
C PRO A 190 -13.86 17.17 -16.34
N SER A 191 -14.83 17.51 -15.48
CA SER A 191 -15.19 18.89 -15.14
C SER A 191 -14.29 19.50 -14.05
N SER A 192 -13.41 18.70 -13.44
CA SER A 192 -12.39 19.15 -12.50
C SER A 192 -11.08 19.47 -13.25
N PRO A 193 -10.13 20.20 -12.64
CA PRO A 193 -8.83 20.44 -13.25
C PRO A 193 -7.88 19.23 -13.19
N VAL A 194 -8.35 18.02 -12.86
CA VAL A 194 -7.52 16.81 -12.64
C VAL A 194 -6.47 16.57 -13.73
N TYR A 195 -6.84 16.68 -15.01
CA TYR A 195 -5.89 16.46 -16.11
C TYR A 195 -4.81 17.55 -16.19
N GLU A 196 -5.18 18.79 -15.90
CA GLU A 196 -4.25 19.93 -15.87
C GLU A 196 -3.28 19.79 -14.69
N VAL A 197 -3.79 19.50 -13.49
CA VAL A 197 -2.97 19.28 -12.28
C VAL A 197 -1.99 18.14 -12.53
N ARG A 198 -2.49 17.00 -13.04
CA ARG A 198 -1.66 15.82 -13.30
C ARG A 198 -0.54 16.14 -14.28
N ALA A 199 -0.85 16.78 -15.42
CA ALA A 199 0.16 17.14 -16.41
C ALA A 199 1.24 18.08 -15.85
N VAL A 200 0.85 19.07 -15.03
CA VAL A 200 1.78 20.02 -14.40
C VAL A 200 2.71 19.31 -13.41
N LEU A 201 2.17 18.46 -12.54
CA LEU A 201 2.95 17.76 -11.52
C LEU A 201 3.85 16.67 -12.14
N GLU A 202 3.37 15.93 -13.14
CA GLU A 202 4.18 14.94 -13.86
C GLU A 202 5.33 15.60 -14.63
N TYR A 203 5.10 16.79 -15.20
CA TYR A 203 6.19 17.57 -15.78
C TYR A 203 7.25 17.96 -14.74
N GLY A 204 6.83 18.36 -13.53
CA GLY A 204 7.75 18.64 -12.42
C GLY A 204 8.53 17.40 -11.95
N LEU A 205 7.86 16.25 -11.85
CA LEU A 205 8.48 14.97 -11.50
C LEU A 205 9.51 14.48 -12.53
N ALA A 206 9.39 14.90 -13.78
CA ALA A 206 10.36 14.60 -14.83
C ALA A 206 11.64 15.46 -14.74
N GLN A 207 11.66 16.54 -13.94
CA GLN A 207 12.84 17.39 -13.82
C GLN A 207 13.89 16.76 -12.87
N PRO A 208 15.19 16.82 -13.20
CA PRO A 208 16.25 16.26 -12.35
C PRO A 208 16.27 16.83 -10.92
N GLU A 209 15.95 18.11 -10.75
CA GLU A 209 16.03 18.84 -9.48
C GLU A 209 14.95 18.40 -8.46
N VAL A 210 13.91 17.69 -8.93
CA VAL A 210 12.77 17.29 -8.10
C VAL A 210 13.15 16.42 -6.91
N GLN A 211 14.29 15.72 -6.99
CA GLN A 211 14.82 14.85 -5.92
C GLN A 211 15.04 15.59 -4.59
N SER A 212 15.16 16.92 -4.63
CA SER A 212 15.35 17.77 -3.45
C SER A 212 14.15 18.68 -3.15
N HIS A 213 13.08 18.61 -3.96
CA HIS A 213 11.96 19.52 -3.87
C HIS A 213 10.78 18.91 -3.09
N PRO A 214 10.35 19.48 -1.96
CA PRO A 214 9.32 18.88 -1.11
C PRO A 214 7.89 18.99 -1.69
N GLY A 215 7.55 20.07 -2.41
CA GLY A 215 6.16 20.34 -2.83
C GLY A 215 5.62 19.47 -3.98
N VAL A 216 6.32 19.39 -5.12
CA VAL A 216 5.86 18.65 -6.32
C VAL A 216 5.51 17.18 -6.03
N PRO A 217 6.43 16.34 -5.50
CA PRO A 217 6.11 14.94 -5.21
C PRO A 217 5.02 14.78 -4.13
N HIS A 218 5.00 15.65 -3.13
CA HIS A 218 3.98 15.65 -2.09
C HIS A 218 2.57 15.89 -2.63
N LEU A 219 2.39 16.91 -3.47
CA LEU A 219 1.10 17.23 -4.09
C LEU A 219 0.67 16.13 -5.09
N TYR A 220 1.61 15.48 -5.76
CA TYR A 220 1.28 14.38 -6.68
C TYR A 220 0.71 13.17 -5.94
N ILE A 221 1.23 12.87 -4.74
CA ILE A 221 0.69 11.80 -3.88
C ILE A 221 -0.75 12.14 -3.49
N HIS A 222 -1.01 13.33 -2.95
CA HIS A 222 -2.36 13.82 -2.61
C HIS A 222 -3.34 13.78 -3.78
N LEU A 223 -2.86 14.11 -4.99
CA LEU A 223 -3.69 14.05 -6.18
C LEU A 223 -4.13 12.61 -6.48
N MET A 224 -3.17 11.67 -6.46
CA MET A 224 -3.34 10.35 -7.07
C MET A 224 -3.78 9.26 -6.09
N GLU A 225 -3.77 9.49 -4.77
CA GLU A 225 -4.22 8.53 -3.75
C GLU A 225 -5.66 8.03 -3.98
N ARG A 226 -6.51 8.87 -4.57
CA ARG A 226 -7.91 8.57 -4.91
C ARG A 226 -8.12 7.98 -6.30
N SER A 227 -7.06 7.83 -7.08
CA SER A 227 -7.16 7.35 -8.45
C SER A 227 -7.38 5.83 -8.51
N ASP A 228 -7.73 5.32 -9.67
CA ASP A 228 -7.76 3.89 -9.96
C ASP A 228 -6.36 3.27 -10.13
N THR A 229 -5.31 4.10 -10.11
CA THR A 229 -3.91 3.74 -10.39
C THR A 229 -2.92 4.39 -9.40
N PRO A 230 -3.13 4.30 -8.07
CA PRO A 230 -2.29 4.99 -7.08
C PRO A 230 -0.81 4.55 -7.14
N GLU A 231 -0.51 3.33 -7.61
CA GLU A 231 0.86 2.81 -7.72
C GLU A 231 1.80 3.64 -8.61
N VAL A 232 1.29 4.48 -9.51
CA VAL A 232 2.12 5.36 -10.35
C VAL A 232 2.89 6.40 -9.51
N THR A 233 2.46 6.64 -8.28
CA THR A 233 3.06 7.60 -7.35
C THR A 233 4.25 7.05 -6.55
N LEU A 234 4.57 5.76 -6.66
CA LEU A 234 5.59 5.11 -5.83
C LEU A 234 6.96 5.81 -5.93
N ALA A 235 7.35 6.29 -7.12
CA ALA A 235 8.58 7.05 -7.29
C ALA A 235 8.55 8.41 -6.57
N ALA A 236 7.41 9.11 -6.59
CA ALA A 236 7.22 10.37 -5.86
C ALA A 236 7.24 10.13 -4.34
N CYS A 237 6.64 9.03 -3.88
CA CYS A 237 6.70 8.60 -2.48
C CYS A 237 8.14 8.47 -1.99
N ASP A 238 9.00 7.79 -2.76
CA ASP A 238 10.38 7.54 -2.37
C ASP A 238 11.24 8.82 -2.26
N ILE A 239 10.89 9.89 -2.98
CA ILE A 239 11.56 11.19 -2.88
C ILE A 239 11.33 11.85 -1.51
N ILE A 240 10.09 11.86 -1.01
CA ILE A 240 9.75 12.69 0.16
C ILE A 240 9.95 12.03 1.51
N ARG A 241 9.99 10.69 1.56
CA ARG A 241 10.04 9.86 2.77
C ARG A 241 11.03 10.32 3.84
N GLU A 242 12.18 10.86 3.43
CA GLU A 242 13.25 11.30 4.33
C GLU A 242 13.70 12.75 4.07
N LEU A 243 13.01 13.47 3.19
CA LEU A 243 13.42 14.80 2.73
C LEU A 243 13.23 15.88 3.81
N VAL A 244 12.19 15.74 4.64
CA VAL A 244 11.85 16.69 5.72
C VAL A 244 11.70 15.90 7.04
N PRO A 245 12.81 15.52 7.71
CA PRO A 245 12.79 14.51 8.77
C PRO A 245 11.91 14.81 9.97
N ASP A 246 11.79 16.08 10.38
CA ASP A 246 10.99 16.49 11.54
C ASP A 246 9.59 17.01 11.17
N ALA A 247 9.12 16.77 9.95
CA ALA A 247 7.73 17.00 9.56
C ALA A 247 6.98 15.67 9.42
N GLY A 248 6.16 15.31 10.43
CA GLY A 248 5.44 14.03 10.45
C GLY A 248 4.66 13.74 9.18
N HIS A 249 3.86 14.72 8.74
CA HIS A 249 3.09 14.66 7.49
C HIS A 249 3.91 14.25 6.26
N MET A 250 5.16 14.72 6.12
CA MET A 250 5.99 14.38 4.96
C MET A 250 6.45 12.92 4.96
N ALA A 251 6.73 12.36 6.14
CA ALA A 251 7.03 10.94 6.29
C ALA A 251 5.76 10.08 6.16
N HIS A 252 4.63 10.60 6.63
CA HIS A 252 3.33 9.92 6.62
C HIS A 252 2.69 9.82 5.22
N MET A 253 2.73 10.88 4.40
CA MET A 253 2.02 10.91 3.11
C MET A 253 2.30 9.72 2.17
N PRO A 254 3.55 9.26 2.00
CA PRO A 254 3.84 8.04 1.24
C PRO A 254 3.08 6.79 1.70
N THR A 255 2.67 6.74 2.97
CA THR A 255 2.01 5.58 3.57
C THR A 255 0.58 5.39 3.12
N HIS A 256 -0.07 6.44 2.60
CA HIS A 256 -1.37 6.40 1.95
C HIS A 256 -1.32 5.45 0.75
N ILE A 257 -0.28 5.60 -0.07
CA ILE A 257 -0.05 4.75 -1.23
C ILE A 257 0.40 3.36 -0.78
N ASP A 258 1.25 3.27 0.25
CA ASP A 258 1.73 1.98 0.76
C ASP A 258 0.57 1.05 1.16
N VAL A 259 -0.46 1.55 1.86
CA VAL A 259 -1.61 0.72 2.21
C VAL A 259 -2.45 0.34 0.99
N LEU A 260 -2.60 1.25 0.02
CA LEU A 260 -3.34 0.99 -1.23
C LEU A 260 -2.66 -0.04 -2.13
N VAL A 261 -1.33 -0.23 -2.03
CA VAL A 261 -0.58 -1.25 -2.78
C VAL A 261 -0.22 -2.49 -1.94
N GLY A 262 -0.69 -2.55 -0.69
CA GLY A 262 -0.47 -3.67 0.23
C GLY A 262 0.93 -3.77 0.83
N GLU A 263 1.69 -2.67 0.86
CA GLU A 263 3.04 -2.58 1.44
C GLU A 263 2.99 -2.17 2.92
N TYR A 264 2.28 -2.97 3.73
CA TYR A 264 2.01 -2.66 5.14
C TYR A 264 3.27 -2.47 5.99
N ARG A 265 4.35 -3.22 5.73
CA ARG A 265 5.63 -3.03 6.43
C ARG A 265 6.22 -1.63 6.22
N ARG A 266 6.17 -1.15 4.97
CA ARG A 266 6.67 0.17 4.63
C ARG A 266 5.75 1.25 5.21
N SER A 267 4.44 1.04 5.14
CA SER A 267 3.45 1.90 5.80
C SER A 267 3.72 2.03 7.30
N MET A 268 3.92 0.93 8.02
CA MET A 268 4.22 0.96 9.46
C MET A 268 5.53 1.69 9.76
N LEU A 269 6.59 1.42 8.99
CA LEU A 269 7.90 2.06 9.22
C LEU A 269 7.81 3.59 9.13
N TYR A 270 7.16 4.10 8.09
CA TYR A 270 7.12 5.53 7.84
C TYR A 270 6.06 6.26 8.67
N ASN A 271 4.94 5.61 9.01
CA ASN A 271 4.04 6.14 10.02
C ASN A 271 4.71 6.20 11.39
N TYR A 272 5.48 5.18 11.78
CA TYR A 272 6.24 5.25 13.04
C TYR A 272 7.22 6.43 13.05
N LYS A 273 7.99 6.62 11.96
CA LYS A 273 8.86 7.80 11.81
C LYS A 273 8.08 9.11 11.92
N ALA A 274 6.89 9.18 11.31
CA ALA A 274 6.02 10.34 11.39
C ALA A 274 5.60 10.64 12.84
N THR A 275 5.15 9.64 13.60
CA THR A 275 4.81 9.82 15.03
C THR A 275 6.00 10.31 15.86
N VAL A 276 7.22 9.88 15.54
CA VAL A 276 8.44 10.33 16.24
C VAL A 276 8.76 11.79 15.92
N ALA A 277 8.57 12.22 14.67
CA ALA A 277 8.71 13.62 14.28
C ALA A 277 7.66 14.50 14.99
N ASP A 278 6.42 14.02 15.04
CA ASP A 278 5.31 14.71 15.69
C ASP A 278 5.44 14.80 17.21
N ASP A 279 6.02 13.79 17.85
CA ASP A 279 6.31 13.83 19.29
C ASP A 279 7.34 14.94 19.61
N LYS A 280 8.29 15.24 18.70
CA LYS A 280 9.19 16.40 18.85
C LYS A 280 8.43 17.70 18.74
N PHE A 281 7.53 17.83 17.76
CA PHE A 281 6.71 19.02 17.59
C PHE A 281 5.83 19.27 18.82
N PHE A 282 5.15 18.23 19.30
CA PHE A 282 4.32 18.25 20.50
C PHE A 282 5.08 18.65 21.75
N ALA A 283 6.31 18.17 21.93
CA ALA A 283 7.13 18.54 23.08
C ALA A 283 7.44 20.05 23.16
N VAL A 284 7.42 20.75 22.02
CA VAL A 284 7.68 22.19 21.93
C VAL A 284 6.39 23.01 21.96
N HIS A 285 5.35 22.58 21.23
CA HIS A 285 4.15 23.37 20.97
C HIS A 285 2.90 22.91 21.74
N GLY A 286 2.95 21.76 22.40
CA GLY A 286 1.77 21.13 23.00
C GLY A 286 0.78 20.60 21.96
N GLY A 287 -0.40 20.16 22.43
CA GLY A 287 -1.43 19.50 21.59
C GLY A 287 -2.72 20.29 21.42
N VAL A 288 -2.83 21.48 22.00
CA VAL A 288 -4.05 22.30 21.93
C VAL A 288 -3.99 23.19 20.68
N ASN A 289 -3.93 22.55 19.52
CA ASN A 289 -3.83 23.17 18.20
C ASN A 289 -4.39 22.24 17.12
N PHE A 290 -4.68 22.77 15.92
CA PHE A 290 -5.26 21.97 14.84
C PHE A 290 -4.30 20.90 14.31
N TYR A 291 -2.98 21.10 14.45
CA TYR A 291 -1.99 20.12 13.98
C TYR A 291 -2.11 18.78 14.71
N SER A 292 -2.70 18.74 15.91
CA SER A 292 -3.06 17.48 16.58
C SER A 292 -3.92 16.54 15.73
N PHE A 293 -4.75 17.06 14.82
CA PHE A 293 -5.49 16.20 13.88
C PHE A 293 -4.54 15.39 13.00
N TYR A 294 -3.52 16.03 12.40
CA TYR A 294 -2.51 15.34 11.58
C TYR A 294 -1.74 14.32 12.41
N ARG A 295 -1.34 14.68 13.63
CA ARG A 295 -0.60 13.77 14.51
C ARG A 295 -1.39 12.51 14.85
N LEU A 296 -2.66 12.67 15.21
CA LEU A 296 -3.54 11.54 15.55
C LEU A 296 -3.84 10.70 14.31
N HIS A 297 -3.91 11.33 13.13
CA HIS A 297 -4.02 10.64 11.85
C HIS A 297 -2.83 9.74 11.56
N ASP A 298 -1.60 10.22 11.78
CA ASP A 298 -0.37 9.43 11.60
C ASP A 298 -0.34 8.20 12.53
N TYR A 299 -0.79 8.35 13.78
CA TYR A 299 -1.01 7.23 14.70
C TYR A 299 -2.10 6.27 14.19
N HIS A 300 -3.23 6.79 13.71
CA HIS A 300 -4.34 6.00 13.22
C HIS A 300 -3.94 5.14 12.01
N SER A 301 -3.20 5.70 11.05
CA SER A 301 -2.65 4.96 9.91
C SER A 301 -1.61 3.91 10.33
N LEU A 302 -0.77 4.19 11.34
CA LEU A 302 0.14 3.19 11.91
C LEU A 302 -0.63 1.99 12.48
N ILE A 303 -1.65 2.27 13.29
CA ILE A 303 -2.49 1.25 13.93
C ILE A 303 -3.19 0.41 12.86
N TYR A 304 -3.73 1.05 11.81
CA TYR A 304 -4.41 0.35 10.72
C TYR A 304 -3.47 -0.58 9.95
N ALA A 305 -2.29 -0.09 9.56
CA ALA A 305 -1.29 -0.92 8.88
C ALA A 305 -0.84 -2.10 9.75
N ALA A 306 -0.65 -1.87 11.06
CA ALA A 306 -0.33 -2.92 12.02
C ALA A 306 -1.46 -3.96 12.15
N MET A 307 -2.73 -3.52 12.16
CA MET A 307 -3.89 -4.41 12.17
C MET A 307 -3.93 -5.32 10.93
N LEU A 308 -3.73 -4.77 9.72
CA LEU A 308 -3.75 -5.57 8.48
C LEU A 308 -2.50 -6.43 8.25
N ALA A 309 -1.38 -6.09 8.89
CA ALA A 309 -0.15 -6.90 8.90
C ALA A 309 -0.12 -7.97 10.01
N GLY A 310 -1.11 -8.00 10.92
CA GLY A 310 -1.11 -8.94 12.04
C GLY A 310 -0.07 -8.60 13.13
N GLN A 311 0.24 -7.32 13.33
CA GLN A 311 1.18 -6.80 14.34
C GLN A 311 0.43 -6.28 15.58
N SER A 312 0.03 -7.19 16.45
CA SER A 312 -0.74 -6.87 17.65
C SER A 312 -0.02 -5.93 18.61
N LYS A 313 1.29 -6.12 18.82
CA LYS A 313 2.09 -5.30 19.74
C LYS A 313 2.21 -3.87 19.25
N VAL A 314 2.50 -3.69 17.96
CA VAL A 314 2.63 -2.35 17.34
C VAL A 314 1.29 -1.61 17.40
N ALA A 315 0.17 -2.28 17.10
CA ALA A 315 -1.15 -1.68 17.18
C ALA A 315 -1.51 -1.24 18.62
N LEU A 316 -1.26 -2.10 19.62
CA LEU A 316 -1.54 -1.79 21.03
C LEU A 316 -0.65 -0.67 21.58
N GLU A 317 0.66 -0.68 21.27
CA GLU A 317 1.57 0.38 21.69
C GLU A 317 1.19 1.72 21.05
N SER A 318 0.87 1.72 19.76
CA SER A 318 0.54 2.93 19.02
C SER A 318 -0.79 3.54 19.47
N VAL A 319 -1.82 2.71 19.73
CA VAL A 319 -3.09 3.22 20.28
C VAL A 319 -2.93 3.75 21.69
N GLU A 320 -2.07 3.14 22.53
CA GLU A 320 -1.76 3.68 23.85
C GLU A 320 -1.04 5.04 23.78
N ARG A 321 -0.05 5.18 22.87
CA ARG A 321 0.64 6.45 22.64
C ARG A 321 -0.32 7.54 22.15
N MET A 322 -1.16 7.22 21.17
CA MET A 322 -2.13 8.15 20.59
C MET A 322 -3.05 8.74 21.65
N GLU A 323 -3.70 7.88 22.44
CA GLU A 323 -4.68 8.33 23.43
C GLU A 323 -4.10 9.14 24.57
N LYS A 324 -2.85 8.87 24.98
CA LYS A 324 -2.14 9.68 25.98
C LYS A 324 -1.98 11.14 25.57
N THR A 325 -2.08 11.45 24.27
CA THR A 325 -1.98 12.81 23.75
C THR A 325 -3.32 13.53 23.63
N ILE A 326 -4.44 12.82 23.83
CA ILE A 326 -5.80 13.37 23.77
C ILE A 326 -6.25 13.74 25.18
N THR A 327 -6.33 15.04 25.47
CA THR A 327 -6.77 15.54 26.79
C THR A 327 -8.24 15.98 26.77
N GLU A 328 -8.89 15.93 27.92
CA GLU A 328 -10.26 16.46 28.08
C GLU A 328 -10.32 17.97 27.76
N GLU A 329 -9.30 18.74 28.18
CA GLU A 329 -9.16 20.17 27.86
C GLU A 329 -9.22 20.40 26.35
N MET A 330 -8.49 19.59 25.57
CA MET A 330 -8.50 19.68 24.12
C MET A 330 -9.89 19.39 23.56
N LEU A 331 -10.58 18.33 24.01
CA LEU A 331 -11.90 17.97 23.51
C LEU A 331 -12.99 19.00 23.88
N ARG A 332 -12.85 19.70 25.01
CA ARG A 332 -13.79 20.73 25.43
C ARG A 332 -13.65 22.06 24.68
N LEU A 333 -12.66 22.21 23.80
CA LEU A 333 -12.59 23.39 22.95
C LEU A 333 -13.74 23.42 21.93
N GLU A 334 -14.48 24.52 21.95
CA GLU A 334 -15.63 24.75 21.05
C GLU A 334 -15.22 25.39 19.71
N SER A 335 -14.02 25.96 19.61
CA SER A 335 -13.55 26.66 18.41
C SER A 335 -12.03 26.55 18.24
N PRO A 336 -11.56 25.77 17.26
CA PRO A 336 -12.36 24.82 16.47
C PRO A 336 -13.02 23.77 17.39
N PRO A 337 -14.16 23.15 16.99
CA PRO A 337 -14.88 22.21 17.83
C PRO A 337 -14.13 20.87 17.91
N MET A 338 -13.11 20.78 18.77
CA MET A 338 -12.12 19.71 18.73
C MET A 338 -12.72 18.32 18.97
N ALA A 339 -13.76 18.19 19.79
CA ALA A 339 -14.42 16.90 19.98
C ALA A 339 -15.07 16.36 18.69
N ASP A 340 -15.50 17.24 17.76
CA ASP A 340 -16.03 16.81 16.46
C ASP A 340 -14.99 16.09 15.61
N TRP A 341 -13.72 16.45 15.77
CA TRP A 341 -12.62 15.95 14.94
C TRP A 341 -11.79 14.85 15.62
N LEU A 342 -11.66 14.90 16.95
CA LEU A 342 -10.62 14.14 17.65
C LEU A 342 -11.16 13.07 18.59
N GLU A 343 -12.43 13.14 19.01
CA GLU A 343 -12.95 12.20 20.02
C GLU A 343 -13.00 10.76 19.49
N PHE A 344 -13.23 10.56 18.18
CA PHE A 344 -13.30 9.23 17.58
C PHE A 344 -11.99 8.43 17.74
N PHE A 345 -10.83 9.09 17.79
CA PHE A 345 -9.54 8.40 17.92
C PHE A 345 -9.46 7.58 19.23
N LEU A 346 -10.19 7.98 20.28
CA LEU A 346 -10.29 7.21 21.54
C LEU A 346 -11.10 5.91 21.38
N ALA A 347 -11.92 5.79 20.33
CA ALA A 347 -12.67 4.58 20.02
C ALA A 347 -11.85 3.53 19.25
N VAL A 348 -10.70 3.91 18.67
CA VAL A 348 -9.85 3.03 17.83
C VAL A 348 -9.43 1.75 18.56
N ARG A 349 -9.19 1.81 19.88
CA ARG A 349 -8.82 0.60 20.66
C ARG A 349 -9.85 -0.50 20.53
N VAL A 350 -11.13 -0.19 20.45
CA VAL A 350 -12.19 -1.20 20.32
C VAL A 350 -11.90 -2.12 19.12
N HIS A 351 -11.56 -1.52 17.99
CA HIS A 351 -11.22 -2.23 16.76
C HIS A 351 -9.92 -3.03 16.87
N VAL A 352 -8.88 -2.47 17.51
CA VAL A 352 -7.63 -3.21 17.80
C VAL A 352 -7.94 -4.50 18.59
N LEU A 353 -8.72 -4.40 19.67
CA LEU A 353 -9.05 -5.56 20.50
C LEU A 353 -9.90 -6.60 19.77
N ILE A 354 -10.85 -6.18 18.91
CA ILE A 354 -11.65 -7.10 18.09
C ILE A 354 -10.76 -7.84 17.10
N ARG A 355 -9.88 -7.12 16.38
CA ARG A 355 -9.03 -7.67 15.32
C ARG A 355 -8.14 -8.80 15.84
N PHE A 356 -7.63 -8.66 17.06
CA PHE A 356 -6.74 -9.64 17.69
C PHE A 356 -7.45 -10.60 18.65
N GLY A 357 -8.78 -10.53 18.75
CA GLY A 357 -9.57 -11.44 19.58
C GLY A 357 -9.31 -11.30 21.09
N PHE A 358 -8.93 -10.11 21.55
CA PHE A 358 -8.71 -9.80 22.97
C PHE A 358 -10.04 -9.58 23.71
N TRP A 359 -10.90 -10.61 23.67
CA TRP A 359 -12.29 -10.54 24.12
C TRP A 359 -12.43 -10.17 25.59
N ASP A 360 -11.58 -10.72 26.45
CA ASP A 360 -11.68 -10.48 27.89
C ASP A 360 -11.23 -9.06 28.27
N GLU A 361 -10.27 -8.49 27.54
CA GLU A 361 -9.87 -7.09 27.70
C GLU A 361 -10.99 -6.16 27.21
N LEU A 362 -11.57 -6.45 26.04
CA LEU A 362 -12.68 -5.69 25.48
C LEU A 362 -13.91 -5.67 26.39
N LYS A 363 -14.26 -6.82 27.00
CA LYS A 363 -15.33 -6.90 28.01
C LYS A 363 -15.05 -6.02 29.24
N ARG A 364 -13.78 -5.85 29.62
CA ARG A 364 -13.35 -5.06 30.78
C ARG A 364 -13.14 -3.58 30.48
N LEU A 365 -13.15 -3.14 29.22
CA LEU A 365 -12.99 -1.72 28.89
C LEU A 365 -13.99 -0.86 29.67
N PRO A 366 -13.56 0.22 30.33
CA PRO A 366 -14.46 1.09 31.07
C PRO A 366 -15.37 1.87 30.11
N ILE A 367 -16.55 2.23 30.60
CA ILE A 367 -17.40 3.22 29.91
C ILE A 367 -17.06 4.59 30.52
N PRO A 368 -16.79 5.63 29.69
CA PRO A 368 -16.56 6.98 30.19
C PRO A 368 -17.69 7.50 31.11
N GLU A 369 -17.34 8.30 32.11
CA GLU A 369 -18.32 8.94 32.99
C GLU A 369 -19.10 10.02 32.23
N ASP A 370 -18.38 10.93 31.56
CA ASP A 370 -18.95 11.95 30.67
C ASP A 370 -19.28 11.37 29.28
N LYS A 371 -20.46 10.76 29.18
CA LYS A 371 -20.93 10.12 27.93
C LYS A 371 -21.35 11.13 26.85
N GLU A 372 -21.51 12.40 27.20
CA GLU A 372 -21.84 13.45 26.25
C GLU A 372 -20.59 13.89 25.50
N LEU A 373 -19.49 14.15 26.23
CA LEU A 373 -18.20 14.45 25.62
C LEU A 373 -17.67 13.24 24.83
N TYR A 374 -17.63 12.07 25.47
CA TYR A 374 -17.07 10.82 24.93
C TYR A 374 -18.13 9.92 24.26
N CYS A 375 -19.02 10.53 23.48
CA CYS A 375 -20.19 9.84 22.93
C CYS A 375 -19.80 8.75 21.92
N VAL A 376 -18.80 8.97 21.06
CA VAL A 376 -18.32 7.98 20.08
C VAL A 376 -17.61 6.84 20.79
N THR A 377 -16.71 7.14 21.73
CA THR A 377 -16.02 6.15 22.57
C THR A 377 -17.01 5.28 23.32
N THR A 378 -18.07 5.88 23.89
CA THR A 378 -19.10 5.16 24.63
C THR A 378 -19.87 4.18 23.74
N VAL A 379 -20.41 4.64 22.61
CA VAL A 379 -21.19 3.77 21.72
C VAL A 379 -20.33 2.67 21.10
N MET A 380 -19.11 2.98 20.68
CA MET A 380 -18.19 1.99 20.12
C MET A 380 -17.75 0.96 21.16
N THR A 381 -17.61 1.36 22.43
CA THR A 381 -17.32 0.40 23.52
C THR A 381 -18.48 -0.57 23.74
N TYR A 382 -19.74 -0.13 23.67
CA TYR A 382 -20.89 -1.04 23.71
C TYR A 382 -20.91 -1.99 22.51
N TYR A 383 -20.66 -1.48 21.29
CA TYR A 383 -20.50 -2.30 20.10
C TYR A 383 -19.46 -3.40 20.31
N GLY A 384 -18.24 -3.03 20.70
CA GLY A 384 -17.15 -3.97 20.87
C GLY A 384 -17.39 -4.99 21.98
N LYS A 385 -17.95 -4.57 23.12
CA LYS A 385 -18.36 -5.51 24.17
C LYS A 385 -19.41 -6.49 23.67
N GLY A 386 -20.38 -6.03 22.87
CA GLY A 386 -21.39 -6.87 22.24
C GLY A 386 -20.79 -7.96 21.35
N ILE A 387 -19.85 -7.57 20.48
CA ILE A 387 -19.06 -8.51 19.67
C ILE A 387 -18.31 -9.50 20.57
N ALA A 388 -17.56 -9.02 21.57
CA ALA A 388 -16.79 -9.90 22.47
C ALA A 388 -17.64 -10.94 23.22
N TYR A 389 -18.82 -10.55 23.71
CA TYR A 389 -19.75 -11.48 24.35
C TYR A 389 -20.32 -12.48 23.34
N ALA A 390 -20.69 -12.05 22.13
CA ALA A 390 -21.13 -12.95 21.07
C ALA A 390 -20.02 -13.94 20.66
N SER A 391 -18.80 -13.46 20.44
CA SER A 391 -17.66 -14.30 20.07
C SER A 391 -17.29 -15.31 21.15
N THR A 392 -17.65 -15.07 22.40
CA THR A 392 -17.46 -16.00 23.53
C THR A 392 -18.74 -16.74 23.96
N ASN A 393 -19.78 -16.72 23.12
CA ASN A 393 -21.05 -17.43 23.26
C ASN A 393 -21.89 -17.04 24.49
N ASP A 394 -21.70 -15.81 25.02
CA ASP A 394 -22.51 -15.21 26.06
C ASP A 394 -23.58 -14.28 25.45
N LEU A 395 -24.60 -14.90 24.86
CA LEU A 395 -25.67 -14.18 24.16
C LEU A 395 -26.44 -13.22 25.07
N LYS A 396 -26.59 -13.56 26.35
CA LYS A 396 -27.33 -12.72 27.31
C LYS A 396 -26.63 -11.37 27.48
N ASN A 397 -25.33 -11.37 27.73
CA ASN A 397 -24.59 -10.13 27.86
C ASN A 397 -24.40 -9.43 26.51
N ALA A 398 -24.29 -10.18 25.41
CA ALA A 398 -24.27 -9.59 24.06
C ALA A 398 -25.54 -8.78 23.77
N ASP A 399 -26.73 -9.29 24.12
CA ASP A 399 -28.00 -8.57 24.00
C ASP A 399 -28.04 -7.29 24.84
N ILE A 400 -27.56 -7.36 26.09
CA ILE A 400 -27.49 -6.18 26.96
C ILE A 400 -26.64 -5.09 26.29
N GLN A 401 -25.47 -5.44 25.76
CA GLN A 401 -24.60 -4.48 25.09
C GLN A 401 -25.20 -3.97 23.78
N ARG A 402 -25.91 -4.81 23.01
CA ARG A 402 -26.64 -4.39 21.82
C ARG A 402 -27.72 -3.36 22.12
N GLU A 403 -28.50 -3.56 23.18
CA GLU A 403 -29.51 -2.58 23.59
C GLU A 403 -28.90 -1.28 24.13
N LEU A 404 -27.74 -1.36 24.80
CA LEU A 404 -26.99 -0.16 25.21
C LEU A 404 -26.44 0.60 23.99
N PHE A 405 -25.88 -0.10 23.01
CA PHE A 405 -25.45 0.47 21.73
C PHE A 405 -26.61 1.18 21.03
N ARG A 406 -27.77 0.52 20.88
CA ARG A 406 -28.96 1.09 20.22
C ARG A 406 -29.50 2.34 20.92
N LYS A 407 -29.35 2.44 22.24
CA LYS A 407 -29.70 3.65 23.01
C LYS A 407 -28.67 4.77 22.87
N ALA A 408 -27.39 4.43 22.76
CA ALA A 408 -26.29 5.40 22.69
C ALA A 408 -26.08 5.96 21.27
N ALA A 409 -26.27 5.15 20.22
CA ALA A 409 -26.01 5.55 18.84
C ALA A 409 -26.79 6.80 18.40
N PRO A 410 -28.09 6.98 18.72
CA PRO A 410 -28.83 8.20 18.37
C PRO A 410 -28.39 9.45 19.14
N LEU A 411 -27.56 9.32 20.18
CA LEU A 411 -27.04 10.43 20.98
C LEU A 411 -25.75 11.01 20.40
N VAL A 412 -25.13 10.35 19.42
CA VAL A 412 -23.94 10.87 18.73
C VAL A 412 -24.37 11.98 17.77
N PRO A 413 -23.86 13.22 17.93
CA PRO A 413 -24.18 14.32 17.02
C PRO A 413 -23.73 14.04 15.58
N GLU A 414 -24.47 14.54 14.58
CA GLU A 414 -24.05 14.45 13.18
C GLU A 414 -22.74 15.19 12.89
N SER A 415 -22.33 16.10 13.78
CA SER A 415 -21.08 16.85 13.70
C SER A 415 -19.84 16.01 14.02
N ARG A 416 -19.97 14.84 14.65
CA ARG A 416 -18.83 13.95 14.93
C ARG A 416 -18.32 13.30 13.66
N LEU A 417 -17.02 13.40 13.41
CA LEU A 417 -16.38 12.95 12.18
C LEU A 417 -15.25 11.95 12.44
N ASP A 418 -15.21 10.92 11.59
CA ASP A 418 -13.98 10.25 11.18
C ASP A 418 -13.69 10.76 9.76
N PHE A 419 -13.07 11.93 9.69
CA PHE A 419 -13.13 12.77 8.50
C PHE A 419 -12.67 12.05 7.22
N PRO A 420 -13.43 12.12 6.11
CA PRO A 420 -14.62 12.94 5.87
C PRO A 420 -15.95 12.22 6.15
N ASN A 421 -15.92 11.04 6.77
CA ASN A 421 -17.12 10.29 7.13
C ASN A 421 -17.75 10.83 8.42
N ARG A 422 -19.08 10.87 8.45
CA ARG A 422 -19.81 11.15 9.68
C ARG A 422 -19.86 9.89 10.53
N ILE A 423 -19.63 10.02 11.83
CA ILE A 423 -19.67 8.85 12.73
C ILE A 423 -21.05 8.18 12.70
N VAL A 424 -22.13 8.94 12.53
CA VAL A 424 -23.48 8.37 12.39
C VAL A 424 -23.63 7.41 11.19
N ASP A 425 -22.84 7.58 10.14
CA ASP A 425 -22.79 6.65 9.00
C ASP A 425 -21.92 5.43 9.32
N VAL A 426 -20.77 5.62 9.98
CA VAL A 426 -19.91 4.54 10.48
C VAL A 426 -20.68 3.62 11.44
N LEU A 427 -21.54 4.17 12.30
CA LEU A 427 -22.36 3.40 13.23
C LEU A 427 -23.40 2.49 12.55
N LYS A 428 -23.75 2.75 11.28
CA LYS A 428 -24.61 1.83 10.51
C LYS A 428 -23.87 0.52 10.22
N VAL A 429 -22.57 0.59 9.93
CA VAL A 429 -21.70 -0.59 9.79
C VAL A 429 -21.64 -1.34 11.12
N ALA A 430 -21.35 -0.63 12.22
CA ALA A 430 -21.27 -1.21 13.56
C ALA A 430 -22.57 -1.92 13.98
N ASN A 431 -23.74 -1.31 13.72
CA ASN A 431 -25.04 -1.90 14.04
C ASN A 431 -25.26 -3.21 13.26
N ALA A 432 -25.03 -3.19 11.95
CA ALA A 432 -25.22 -4.35 11.08
C ALA A 432 -24.23 -5.49 11.42
N MET A 433 -22.97 -5.16 11.73
CA MET A 433 -21.96 -6.11 12.23
C MET A 433 -22.41 -6.76 13.54
N LEU A 434 -22.87 -5.96 14.50
CA LEU A 434 -23.31 -6.43 15.82
C LEU A 434 -24.50 -7.39 15.71
N ASP A 435 -25.51 -7.02 14.91
CA ASP A 435 -26.66 -7.89 14.65
C ASP A 435 -26.23 -9.17 13.93
N GLY A 436 -25.38 -9.07 12.91
CA GLY A 436 -24.87 -10.21 12.16
C GLY A 436 -24.17 -11.24 13.04
N GLU A 437 -23.22 -10.81 13.88
CA GLU A 437 -22.46 -11.72 14.74
C GLU A 437 -23.30 -12.34 15.87
N ILE A 438 -24.21 -11.58 16.49
CA ILE A 438 -25.12 -12.09 17.53
C ILE A 438 -26.09 -13.12 16.94
N GLU A 439 -26.72 -12.81 15.79
CA GLU A 439 -27.65 -13.73 15.15
C GLU A 439 -26.95 -14.99 14.63
N TYR A 440 -25.69 -14.87 14.20
CA TYR A 440 -24.89 -16.04 13.84
C TYR A 440 -24.75 -17.00 15.02
N ARG A 441 -24.45 -16.46 16.21
CA ARG A 441 -24.30 -17.26 17.45
C ARG A 441 -25.61 -17.84 17.95
N ARG A 442 -26.73 -17.19 17.63
CA ARG A 442 -28.08 -17.77 17.80
C ARG A 442 -28.41 -18.88 16.81
N ARG A 443 -27.55 -19.11 15.81
CA ARG A 443 -27.79 -20.04 14.68
C ARG A 443 -28.90 -19.56 13.73
N ASN A 444 -29.24 -18.27 13.78
CA ASN A 444 -30.16 -17.63 12.84
C ASN A 444 -29.41 -17.23 11.58
N TYR A 445 -28.76 -18.19 10.90
CA TYR A 445 -27.76 -17.92 9.87
C TYR A 445 -28.27 -17.07 8.70
N LYS A 446 -29.54 -17.25 8.30
CA LYS A 446 -30.14 -16.42 7.25
C LYS A 446 -30.11 -14.94 7.62
N VAL A 447 -30.58 -14.61 8.83
CA VAL A 447 -30.60 -13.23 9.36
C VAL A 447 -29.18 -12.72 9.54
N ALA A 448 -28.30 -13.55 10.10
CA ALA A 448 -26.90 -13.21 10.31
C ALA A 448 -26.20 -12.78 9.02
N PHE A 449 -26.30 -13.58 7.95
CA PHE A 449 -25.66 -13.26 6.67
C PHE A 449 -26.36 -12.11 5.92
N GLU A 450 -27.64 -11.86 6.17
CA GLU A 450 -28.32 -10.67 5.67
C GLU A 450 -27.78 -9.40 6.33
N SER A 451 -27.67 -9.38 7.67
CA SER A 451 -27.08 -8.26 8.42
C SER A 451 -25.61 -8.03 8.04
N LEU A 452 -24.80 -9.08 7.88
CA LEU A 452 -23.39 -8.93 7.47
C LEU A 452 -23.25 -8.39 6.03
N ARG A 453 -24.18 -8.71 5.12
CA ARG A 453 -24.22 -8.06 3.79
C ARG A 453 -24.61 -6.59 3.87
N GLU A 454 -25.50 -6.23 4.79
CA GLU A 454 -25.82 -4.81 5.02
C GLU A 454 -24.64 -4.06 5.63
N ALA A 455 -23.85 -4.69 6.50
CA ALA A 455 -22.60 -4.10 7.00
C ALA A 455 -21.62 -3.79 5.85
N ILE A 456 -21.43 -4.75 4.94
CA ILE A 456 -20.61 -4.55 3.72
C ILE A 456 -21.17 -3.41 2.86
N ARG A 457 -22.48 -3.36 2.64
CA ARG A 457 -23.10 -2.27 1.86
C ARG A 457 -22.91 -0.90 2.51
N HIS A 458 -22.99 -0.81 3.84
CA HIS A 458 -22.75 0.43 4.55
C HIS A 458 -21.27 0.84 4.51
N GLU A 459 -20.36 -0.13 4.62
CA GLU A 459 -18.91 0.08 4.49
C GLU A 459 -18.55 0.56 3.07
N ASP A 460 -19.02 -0.13 2.04
CA ASP A 460 -18.79 0.21 0.62
C ASP A 460 -19.42 1.57 0.22
N ALA A 461 -20.32 2.11 1.06
CA ALA A 461 -20.96 3.42 0.87
C ALA A 461 -20.26 4.56 1.62
N LEU A 462 -19.25 4.27 2.45
CA LEU A 462 -18.45 5.29 3.10
C LEU A 462 -17.62 6.06 2.07
N MET A 463 -17.27 7.29 2.42
CA MET A 463 -16.35 8.10 1.65
C MET A 463 -14.94 7.54 1.76
N TYR A 464 -14.17 7.59 0.67
CA TYR A 464 -12.75 7.30 0.72
C TYR A 464 -12.03 8.21 1.72
N THR A 465 -11.25 7.55 2.57
CA THR A 465 -10.32 8.12 3.53
C THR A 465 -9.25 7.08 3.82
N GLU A 466 -8.09 7.52 4.28
CA GLU A 466 -6.95 6.68 4.56
C GLU A 466 -6.42 6.97 5.96
N PRO A 467 -6.52 6.05 6.92
CA PRO A 467 -7.07 4.71 6.77
C PRO A 467 -8.59 4.71 6.55
N TRP A 468 -9.12 3.64 5.97
CA TRP A 468 -10.56 3.48 5.71
C TRP A 468 -11.42 3.74 6.95
N GLY A 469 -12.57 4.38 6.76
CA GLY A 469 -13.45 4.81 7.86
C GLY A 469 -14.09 3.67 8.67
N TRP A 470 -13.87 2.42 8.26
CA TRP A 470 -14.18 1.23 9.05
C TRP A 470 -12.93 0.35 9.18
N MET A 471 -12.39 0.21 10.39
CA MET A 471 -11.06 -0.38 10.58
C MET A 471 -10.98 -1.91 10.43
N LEU A 472 -12.11 -2.60 10.48
CA LEU A 472 -12.16 -4.07 10.33
C LEU A 472 -13.04 -4.45 9.17
N PRO A 473 -12.48 -4.72 7.98
CA PRO A 473 -13.30 -5.00 6.81
C PRO A 473 -14.41 -6.00 7.11
N ALA A 474 -15.68 -5.61 6.91
CA ALA A 474 -16.84 -6.44 7.26
C ALA A 474 -16.82 -7.78 6.50
N ARG A 475 -16.21 -7.74 5.30
CA ARG A 475 -15.90 -8.90 4.45
C ARG A 475 -15.06 -9.95 5.17
N HIS A 476 -14.19 -9.59 6.12
CA HIS A 476 -13.40 -10.55 6.88
C HIS A 476 -14.29 -11.41 7.79
N ALA A 477 -15.21 -10.80 8.55
CA ALA A 477 -16.16 -11.54 9.39
C ALA A 477 -17.13 -12.35 8.53
N TYR A 478 -17.69 -11.74 7.48
CA TYR A 478 -18.58 -12.42 6.53
C TYR A 478 -17.91 -13.66 5.92
N GLY A 479 -16.69 -13.53 5.39
CA GLY A 479 -15.94 -14.63 4.80
C GLY A 479 -15.57 -15.72 5.82
N ALA A 480 -15.18 -15.34 7.05
CA ALA A 480 -14.77 -16.29 8.08
C ALA A 480 -15.95 -17.16 8.54
N LEU A 481 -17.10 -16.52 8.78
CA LEU A 481 -18.34 -17.18 9.20
C LEU A 481 -18.97 -18.00 8.06
N SER A 482 -18.77 -17.59 6.79
CA SER A 482 -19.11 -18.37 5.60
C SER A 482 -18.31 -19.67 5.53
N LEU A 483 -16.99 -19.61 5.74
CA LEU A 483 -16.13 -20.80 5.77
C LEU A 483 -16.44 -21.75 6.94
N GLU A 484 -16.96 -21.24 8.06
CA GLU A 484 -17.45 -22.08 9.17
C GLU A 484 -18.72 -22.85 8.80
N GLN A 485 -19.56 -22.31 7.91
CA GLN A 485 -20.73 -23.00 7.34
C GLN A 485 -20.42 -23.77 6.04
N SER A 486 -19.14 -23.90 5.67
CA SER A 486 -18.71 -24.51 4.39
C SER A 486 -19.29 -23.83 3.14
N LEU A 487 -19.66 -22.55 3.23
CA LEU A 487 -20.06 -21.71 2.10
C LEU A 487 -18.81 -21.15 1.42
N VAL A 488 -18.05 -22.03 0.75
CA VAL A 488 -16.68 -21.72 0.30
C VAL A 488 -16.66 -20.70 -0.83
N GLU A 489 -17.56 -20.80 -1.80
CA GLU A 489 -17.67 -19.88 -2.93
C GLU A 489 -18.05 -18.47 -2.47
N GLN A 490 -18.99 -18.38 -1.52
CA GLN A 490 -19.39 -17.13 -0.88
C GLN A 490 -18.20 -16.45 -0.20
N ALA A 491 -17.42 -17.21 0.58
CA ALA A 491 -16.22 -16.70 1.23
C ALA A 491 -15.14 -16.32 0.22
N SER A 492 -14.94 -17.14 -0.82
CA SER A 492 -13.96 -16.91 -1.88
C SER A 492 -14.21 -15.58 -2.58
N LEU A 493 -15.46 -15.25 -2.90
CA LEU A 493 -15.80 -13.97 -3.53
C LEU A 493 -15.50 -12.79 -2.60
N ALA A 494 -15.92 -12.87 -1.33
CA ALA A 494 -15.72 -11.79 -0.37
C ALA A 494 -14.24 -11.45 -0.17
N TYR A 495 -13.35 -12.46 -0.08
CA TYR A 495 -11.91 -12.21 0.02
C TYR A 495 -11.29 -11.75 -1.30
N ALA A 496 -11.77 -12.24 -2.44
CA ALA A 496 -11.28 -11.77 -3.74
C ALA A 496 -11.62 -10.29 -3.96
N GLU A 497 -12.82 -9.86 -3.57
CA GLU A 497 -13.23 -8.44 -3.59
C GLU A 497 -12.35 -7.61 -2.68
N ASP A 498 -12.19 -8.02 -1.42
CA ASP A 498 -11.34 -7.34 -0.44
C ASP A 498 -9.88 -7.22 -0.90
N LEU A 499 -9.30 -8.27 -1.49
CA LEU A 499 -7.92 -8.26 -2.00
C LEU A 499 -7.76 -7.49 -3.33
N GLY A 500 -8.85 -7.06 -3.98
CA GLY A 500 -8.81 -6.43 -5.29
C GLY A 500 -8.48 -7.40 -6.44
N LEU A 501 -8.84 -8.67 -6.31
CA LEU A 501 -8.63 -9.71 -7.33
C LEU A 501 -9.80 -9.83 -8.32
N VAL A 502 -10.88 -9.08 -8.10
CA VAL A 502 -12.04 -8.95 -8.99
C VAL A 502 -12.48 -7.49 -9.08
N GLU A 503 -13.10 -7.10 -10.19
CA GLU A 503 -13.38 -5.68 -10.54
C GLU A 503 -14.63 -5.07 -9.83
N ASN A 504 -14.99 -5.55 -8.64
CA ASN A 504 -16.26 -5.14 -7.99
C ASN A 504 -16.13 -3.94 -7.04
N LEU A 505 -14.92 -3.65 -6.57
CA LEU A 505 -14.63 -2.53 -5.66
C LEU A 505 -13.64 -1.58 -6.31
N THR A 506 -13.78 -0.29 -6.04
CA THR A 506 -12.76 0.68 -6.47
C THR A 506 -11.44 0.40 -5.79
N ARG A 507 -10.35 0.85 -6.41
CA ARG A 507 -9.01 0.70 -5.85
C ARG A 507 -8.90 1.22 -4.42
N ALA A 508 -9.60 2.32 -4.17
CA ALA A 508 -9.78 3.00 -2.89
C ALA A 508 -10.56 2.19 -1.83
N HIS A 509 -11.18 1.04 -2.14
CA HIS A 509 -11.91 0.18 -1.18
C HIS A 509 -11.33 -1.25 -1.11
N GLN A 510 -10.13 -1.46 -1.65
CA GLN A 510 -9.42 -2.73 -1.62
C GLN A 510 -8.34 -2.72 -0.55
N HIS A 511 -8.05 -3.89 0.02
CA HIS A 511 -6.99 -4.15 0.98
C HIS A 511 -5.98 -5.16 0.44
N PRO A 512 -5.18 -4.82 -0.59
CA PRO A 512 -4.29 -5.79 -1.23
C PRO A 512 -3.28 -6.37 -0.25
N LYS A 513 -2.96 -7.65 -0.42
CA LYS A 513 -1.93 -8.37 0.36
C LYS A 513 -2.14 -8.40 1.88
N ASN A 514 -3.32 -8.06 2.40
CA ASN A 514 -3.56 -8.12 3.84
C ASN A 514 -3.54 -9.58 4.33
N VAL A 515 -2.94 -9.83 5.51
CA VAL A 515 -2.67 -11.20 5.97
C VAL A 515 -3.96 -12.01 6.20
N TRP A 516 -5.04 -11.33 6.56
CA TRP A 516 -6.32 -11.92 6.95
C TRP A 516 -7.09 -12.47 5.75
N ALA A 517 -7.31 -11.64 4.73
CA ALA A 517 -7.99 -12.06 3.51
C ALA A 517 -7.11 -12.99 2.68
N LEU A 518 -5.78 -12.80 2.64
CA LEU A 518 -4.87 -13.78 2.03
C LEU A 518 -5.02 -15.17 2.66
N HIS A 519 -5.11 -15.24 4.00
CA HIS A 519 -5.33 -16.50 4.70
C HIS A 519 -6.68 -17.12 4.31
N GLY A 520 -7.76 -16.34 4.41
CA GLY A 520 -9.11 -16.79 4.08
C GLY A 520 -9.26 -17.25 2.63
N TYR A 521 -8.71 -16.48 1.69
CA TYR A 521 -8.76 -16.78 0.27
C TYR A 521 -7.96 -18.02 -0.09
N HIS A 522 -6.74 -18.17 0.45
CA HIS A 522 -5.96 -19.39 0.28
C HIS A 522 -6.71 -20.63 0.78
N GLU A 523 -7.36 -20.55 1.94
CA GLU A 523 -8.20 -21.65 2.46
C GLU A 523 -9.35 -21.99 1.49
N CYS A 524 -10.02 -20.98 0.94
CA CYS A 524 -11.07 -21.18 -0.07
C CYS A 524 -10.52 -21.89 -1.32
N LEU A 525 -9.41 -21.40 -1.88
CA LEU A 525 -8.82 -21.96 -3.10
C LEU A 525 -8.41 -23.43 -2.92
N VAL A 526 -7.85 -23.80 -1.76
CA VAL A 526 -7.52 -25.19 -1.45
C VAL A 526 -8.77 -26.06 -1.39
N ARG A 527 -9.84 -25.60 -0.73
CA ARG A 527 -11.11 -26.34 -0.62
C ARG A 527 -11.84 -26.48 -1.97
N LEU A 528 -11.69 -25.49 -2.85
CA LEU A 528 -12.24 -25.49 -4.22
C LEU A 528 -11.33 -26.22 -5.23
N GLU A 529 -10.21 -26.79 -4.78
CA GLU A 529 -9.21 -27.46 -5.63
C GLU A 529 -8.60 -26.57 -6.74
N ARG A 530 -8.62 -25.25 -6.56
CA ARG A 530 -8.01 -24.25 -7.46
C ARG A 530 -6.50 -24.12 -7.21
N LYS A 531 -5.77 -25.21 -7.48
CA LYS A 531 -4.36 -25.40 -7.08
C LYS A 531 -3.40 -24.32 -7.60
N ALA A 532 -3.52 -23.90 -8.86
CA ALA A 532 -2.63 -22.91 -9.45
C ALA A 532 -2.70 -21.57 -8.73
N GLU A 533 -3.91 -21.09 -8.48
CA GLU A 533 -4.15 -19.85 -7.73
C GLU A 533 -3.74 -19.99 -6.28
N ALA A 534 -4.03 -21.14 -5.65
CA ALA A 534 -3.63 -21.40 -4.26
C ALA A 534 -2.10 -21.29 -4.09
N VAL A 535 -1.30 -21.77 -5.05
CA VAL A 535 0.17 -21.65 -5.00
C VAL A 535 0.61 -20.17 -5.01
N ILE A 536 0.00 -19.34 -5.85
CA ILE A 536 0.32 -17.90 -5.94
C ILE A 536 -0.06 -17.19 -4.64
N ILE A 537 -1.29 -17.38 -4.16
CA ILE A 537 -1.75 -16.76 -2.91
C ILE A 537 -0.93 -17.27 -1.72
N LYS A 538 -0.51 -18.54 -1.71
CA LYS A 538 0.32 -19.09 -0.64
C LYS A 538 1.67 -18.39 -0.52
N GLN A 539 2.29 -17.98 -1.62
CA GLN A 539 3.55 -17.24 -1.59
C GLN A 539 3.37 -15.89 -0.90
N MET A 540 2.35 -15.13 -1.30
CA MET A 540 2.01 -13.84 -0.66
C MET A 540 1.67 -14.02 0.81
N LEU A 541 0.84 -15.02 1.14
CA LEU A 541 0.46 -15.33 2.51
C LEU A 541 1.68 -15.71 3.37
N THR A 542 2.64 -16.45 2.81
CA THR A 542 3.85 -16.86 3.54
C THR A 542 4.69 -15.65 3.94
N LEU A 543 4.84 -14.67 3.05
CA LEU A 543 5.52 -13.41 3.35
C LEU A 543 4.76 -12.59 4.41
N ALA A 544 3.44 -12.41 4.23
CA ALA A 544 2.62 -11.63 5.16
C ALA A 544 2.59 -12.28 6.57
N THR A 545 2.50 -13.61 6.65
CA THR A 545 2.49 -14.34 7.93
C THR A 545 3.85 -14.32 8.63
N ALA A 546 4.96 -14.22 7.87
CA ALA A 546 6.29 -14.14 8.46
C ALA A 546 6.52 -12.82 9.21
N GLU A 547 5.73 -11.79 8.89
CA GLU A 547 5.78 -10.52 9.60
C GLU A 547 4.89 -10.54 10.84
N ALA A 548 3.68 -11.11 10.77
CA ALA A 548 2.72 -11.14 11.87
C ALA A 548 3.32 -11.63 13.21
N ASP A 549 2.96 -10.97 14.32
CA ASP A 549 3.44 -11.32 15.67
C ASP A 549 2.52 -12.28 16.42
N ILE A 550 1.42 -12.69 15.76
CA ILE A 550 0.45 -13.68 16.22
C ILE A 550 0.25 -14.77 15.17
N SER A 551 -0.25 -15.93 15.62
CA SER A 551 -0.67 -16.99 14.72
C SER A 551 -1.97 -16.62 14.02
N ILE A 552 -1.93 -16.44 12.71
CA ILE A 552 -3.13 -16.22 11.87
C ILE A 552 -3.70 -17.58 11.48
N ALA A 553 -4.77 -17.99 12.17
CA ALA A 553 -5.49 -19.23 11.87
C ALA A 553 -6.79 -18.98 11.07
N SER A 554 -7.36 -17.79 11.18
CA SER A 554 -8.53 -17.37 10.42
C SER A 554 -8.45 -15.87 10.12
N SER A 555 -9.17 -15.42 9.10
CA SER A 555 -9.37 -14.01 8.76
C SER A 555 -10.12 -13.21 9.83
N CYS A 556 -10.82 -13.87 10.74
CA CYS A 556 -11.54 -13.27 11.86
C CYS A 556 -11.56 -14.21 13.08
N PHE A 557 -11.29 -13.69 14.29
CA PHE A 557 -11.43 -14.44 15.54
C PHE A 557 -12.89 -14.74 15.92
N CYS A 558 -13.85 -14.16 15.19
CA CYS A 558 -15.25 -14.55 15.25
C CYS A 558 -15.51 -15.95 14.65
N ARG A 559 -14.55 -16.59 13.99
CA ARG A 559 -14.68 -18.00 13.57
C ARG A 559 -14.19 -18.93 14.68
N LEU A 560 -15.08 -19.79 15.20
CA LEU A 560 -14.77 -20.71 16.29
C LEU A 560 -14.52 -22.15 15.81
N GLY A 561 -15.01 -22.50 14.62
CA GLY A 561 -15.00 -23.88 14.10
C GLY A 561 -13.61 -24.51 13.91
N GLN A 562 -12.54 -23.72 13.86
CA GLN A 562 -11.18 -24.23 13.74
C GLN A 562 -10.64 -24.85 15.03
N LEU A 563 -11.27 -24.58 16.18
CA LEU A 563 -10.91 -25.19 17.47
C LEU A 563 -11.39 -26.65 17.61
N ILE A 564 -12.19 -27.15 16.66
CA ILE A 564 -12.77 -28.51 16.73
C ILE A 564 -12.14 -29.46 15.69
N GLY A 565 -11.46 -28.94 14.66
CA GLY A 565 -10.93 -29.73 13.53
C GLY A 565 -9.47 -30.15 13.60
N GLU A 566 -8.63 -29.42 14.33
CA GLU A 566 -7.22 -29.81 14.55
C GLU A 566 -6.95 -29.87 16.05
N SER A 567 -7.40 -30.95 16.68
CA SER A 567 -6.78 -31.35 17.94
C SER A 567 -5.28 -31.52 17.68
N ARG A 568 -4.46 -30.61 18.21
CA ARG A 568 -3.03 -30.90 18.46
C ARG A 568 -2.98 -32.34 18.97
N LYS A 569 -2.27 -33.25 18.31
CA LYS A 569 -2.03 -34.59 18.88
C LYS A 569 -1.24 -34.40 20.17
N ILE A 570 -1.94 -34.37 21.31
CA ILE A 570 -1.31 -34.16 22.60
C ILE A 570 -0.75 -35.49 23.09
N ARG A 571 0.47 -35.47 23.62
CA ARG A 571 1.19 -36.64 24.12
C ARG A 571 0.33 -37.39 25.15
N CYS A 572 0.00 -38.65 24.86
CA CYS A 572 -0.70 -39.56 25.77
C CYS A 572 0.34 -40.36 26.59
N ASP A 573 0.06 -40.61 27.87
CA ASP A 573 0.92 -41.43 28.74
C ASP A 573 0.84 -42.94 28.43
N GLY A 574 -0.12 -43.36 27.61
CA GLY A 574 -0.28 -44.74 27.14
C GLY A 574 -0.99 -45.69 28.12
N THR A 575 -1.58 -45.19 29.21
CA THR A 575 -2.27 -46.04 30.20
C THR A 575 -3.64 -46.52 29.71
N LEU A 576 -3.85 -47.84 29.65
CA LEU A 576 -5.14 -48.47 29.25
C LEU A 576 -6.01 -48.74 30.50
N PRO A 577 -7.35 -48.59 30.41
CA PRO A 577 -8.15 -48.31 29.21
C PRO A 577 -8.29 -46.80 28.87
N SER A 578 -7.89 -45.89 29.76
CA SER A 578 -7.98 -44.43 29.56
C SER A 578 -6.81 -43.72 30.23
N CYS A 579 -6.19 -42.73 29.58
CA CYS A 579 -5.07 -42.02 30.16
C CYS A 579 -5.47 -41.16 31.36
N ALA A 580 -4.53 -40.86 32.27
CA ALA A 580 -4.82 -40.12 33.51
C ALA A 580 -5.46 -38.74 33.23
N ARG A 581 -5.17 -38.15 32.08
CA ARG A 581 -5.77 -36.91 31.62
C ARG A 581 -7.21 -37.09 31.11
N CYS A 582 -7.47 -38.11 30.29
CA CYS A 582 -8.82 -38.37 29.78
C CYS A 582 -9.79 -38.72 30.91
N CYS A 583 -9.32 -39.41 31.95
CA CYS A 583 -10.09 -39.61 33.20
C CYS A 583 -10.40 -38.29 33.91
N ARG A 584 -9.43 -37.37 34.00
CA ARG A 584 -9.63 -36.08 34.69
C ARG A 584 -10.60 -35.14 33.97
N LEU A 585 -10.65 -35.24 32.65
CA LEU A 585 -11.46 -34.38 31.78
C LEU A 585 -12.78 -35.03 31.35
N SER A 586 -13.10 -36.23 31.83
CA SER A 586 -14.30 -36.99 31.47
C SER A 586 -14.51 -37.12 29.96
N ILE A 587 -13.44 -37.39 29.21
CA ILE A 587 -13.45 -37.58 27.75
C ILE A 587 -13.04 -39.00 27.37
N ASN A 588 -13.60 -39.52 26.27
CA ASN A 588 -13.28 -40.86 25.77
C ASN A 588 -11.87 -40.93 25.17
N CYS A 589 -11.11 -41.94 25.58
CA CYS A 589 -9.72 -42.13 25.16
C CYS A 589 -9.65 -43.07 23.94
N HIS A 590 -9.23 -42.57 22.78
CA HIS A 590 -9.06 -43.36 21.57
C HIS A 590 -7.58 -43.64 21.27
N TYR A 591 -7.20 -44.92 21.18
CA TYR A 591 -5.84 -45.34 20.81
C TYR A 591 -5.82 -45.81 19.35
N PRO A 592 -4.89 -45.33 18.49
CA PRO A 592 -4.73 -45.87 17.16
C PRO A 592 -4.20 -47.31 17.21
N ILE A 593 -4.73 -48.18 16.36
CA ILE A 593 -4.30 -49.57 16.21
C ILE A 593 -2.83 -49.59 15.75
N ARG A 594 -1.92 -50.13 16.58
CA ARG A 594 -0.51 -50.28 16.22
C ARG A 594 -0.37 -51.24 15.03
N LYS A 595 -0.03 -50.74 13.84
CA LYS A 595 0.61 -51.57 12.80
C LYS A 595 2.02 -51.94 13.28
N ALA A 596 2.34 -53.23 13.26
CA ALA A 596 3.66 -53.73 13.63
C ALA A 596 4.71 -53.24 12.61
N LEU A 597 5.52 -52.26 12.99
CA LEU A 597 6.71 -51.86 12.23
C LEU A 597 7.89 -52.74 12.65
N GLY A 598 8.53 -53.36 11.65
CA GLY A 598 9.68 -54.25 11.81
C GLY A 598 10.87 -53.58 12.50
N ARG A 599 11.58 -54.38 13.30
CA ARG A 599 12.70 -54.01 14.18
C ARG A 599 13.99 -53.71 13.39
N PRO A 600 14.61 -52.52 13.50
CA PRO A 600 16.00 -52.33 13.08
C PRO A 600 16.96 -52.95 14.10
N ARG A 601 18.07 -53.53 13.61
CA ARG A 601 19.10 -54.24 14.41
C ARG A 601 19.80 -53.29 15.40
N LYS A 602 19.99 -53.79 16.64
CA LYS A 602 20.83 -53.18 17.68
C LYS A 602 22.31 -53.33 17.32
N HIS A 603 23.08 -52.25 17.36
CA HIS A 603 24.49 -52.29 17.73
C HIS A 603 24.60 -52.07 19.25
N ALA A 604 25.24 -53.01 19.93
CA ALA A 604 25.62 -52.95 21.34
C ALA A 604 26.99 -52.27 21.42
N ASN A 605 27.23 -51.34 22.37
CA ASN A 605 27.96 -51.54 23.63
C ASN A 605 28.59 -50.14 23.96
N PHE A 606 28.90 -49.68 25.17
CA PHE A 606 29.13 -50.28 26.49
C PHE A 606 28.86 -49.19 27.58
N ALA A 607 28.66 -49.66 28.81
CA ALA A 607 28.41 -48.95 30.07
C ALA A 607 29.49 -47.88 30.43
N SER A 608 29.33 -46.99 31.42
CA SER A 608 28.83 -47.19 32.78
C SER A 608 28.69 -45.87 33.55
N SER A 609 27.84 -45.96 34.58
CA SER A 609 27.55 -45.04 35.69
C SER A 609 28.74 -44.44 36.42
N GLN A 610 28.56 -43.24 37.00
CA GLN A 610 28.62 -43.06 38.46
C GLN A 610 28.03 -41.71 38.92
N ASP A 611 27.26 -41.81 39.99
CA ASP A 611 26.68 -40.74 40.80
C ASP A 611 27.74 -39.84 41.44
N ASN A 612 27.40 -38.57 41.67
CA ASN A 612 27.53 -38.00 43.02
C ASN A 612 26.70 -36.72 43.19
N SER A 613 25.94 -36.71 44.27
CA SER A 613 25.16 -35.62 44.84
C SER A 613 26.02 -34.49 45.38
N THR A 614 25.55 -33.25 45.32
CA THR A 614 25.51 -32.34 46.49
C THR A 614 24.63 -31.11 46.23
N THR A 615 23.93 -30.74 47.29
CA THR A 615 22.92 -29.71 47.47
C THR A 615 23.50 -28.29 47.56
N ASN A 616 22.74 -27.26 47.14
CA ASN A 616 22.36 -26.13 48.01
C ASN A 616 21.43 -25.10 47.30
N SER A 617 20.37 -24.74 48.02
CA SER A 617 19.47 -23.57 47.89
C SER A 617 20.24 -22.25 48.13
N THR A 618 19.90 -21.04 47.64
CA THR A 618 18.65 -20.24 47.61
C THR A 618 18.90 -18.94 46.76
N PRO A 619 17.88 -18.11 46.40
CA PRO A 619 17.90 -17.00 45.40
C PRO A 619 18.15 -15.60 46.05
N PRO A 620 17.87 -14.40 45.46
CA PRO A 620 17.62 -13.93 44.08
C PRO A 620 18.56 -12.74 43.68
N THR A 621 18.38 -12.07 42.52
CA THR A 621 18.17 -10.60 42.30
C THR A 621 18.60 -10.16 40.88
N ALA A 622 17.90 -9.16 40.34
CA ALA A 622 17.94 -8.57 39.00
C ALA A 622 19.30 -7.99 38.54
N ILE A 623 19.52 -7.95 37.22
CA ILE A 623 20.57 -7.12 36.58
C ILE A 623 20.03 -6.40 35.34
N SER A 624 20.43 -5.13 35.28
CA SER A 624 20.05 -4.02 34.41
C SER A 624 20.59 -4.12 32.98
N ILE A 625 19.89 -3.38 32.11
CA ILE A 625 20.25 -2.96 30.76
C ILE A 625 21.46 -2.01 30.82
N THR A 626 22.52 -2.32 30.07
CA THR A 626 23.43 -1.42 29.34
C THR A 626 24.57 -2.27 28.78
N ASP A 627 24.66 -2.44 27.45
CA ASP A 627 25.92 -2.62 26.70
C ASP A 627 25.64 -2.71 25.19
N LEU A 628 25.94 -1.62 24.47
CA LEU A 628 26.05 -1.58 23.00
C LEU A 628 27.52 -1.27 22.66
N PRO A 629 28.24 -2.08 21.86
CA PRO A 629 29.63 -1.80 21.52
C PRO A 629 29.76 -0.79 20.37
N GLN A 630 30.55 0.26 20.59
CA GLN A 630 31.04 1.20 19.59
C GLN A 630 32.12 0.55 18.69
N LEU A 631 32.01 0.68 17.37
CA LEU A 631 33.03 0.25 16.40
C LEU A 631 33.92 1.43 15.99
N ARG A 632 35.24 1.31 16.21
CA ARG A 632 36.29 2.18 15.63
C ARG A 632 36.95 1.48 14.45
N HIS A 633 37.18 2.21 13.34
CA HIS A 633 38.00 1.78 12.20
C HIS A 633 39.48 2.20 12.37
N PRO A 634 40.43 1.45 11.76
CA PRO A 634 41.66 2.03 11.25
C PRO A 634 41.81 1.87 9.73
N LEU A 635 42.28 2.96 9.12
CA LEU A 635 42.66 3.12 7.71
C LEU A 635 44.07 2.54 7.47
N SER A 636 44.25 1.71 6.43
CA SER A 636 45.24 1.91 5.34
C SER A 636 45.38 0.65 4.49
N THR A 637 44.92 0.69 3.24
CA THR A 637 45.46 0.02 2.04
C THR A 637 44.43 0.21 0.92
N GLN A 638 44.39 1.40 0.31
CA GLN A 638 43.56 1.70 -0.86
C GLN A 638 44.44 2.34 -1.92
N GLN A 639 44.93 1.55 -2.88
CA GLN A 639 45.31 2.13 -4.15
C GLN A 639 45.30 1.15 -5.33
N GLU A 640 45.31 -0.17 -5.10
CA GLU A 640 45.26 -1.16 -6.20
C GLU A 640 43.88 -1.83 -6.39
N SER A 641 42.94 -1.68 -5.45
CA SER A 641 41.57 -2.26 -5.55
C SER A 641 40.55 -1.36 -6.25
N LEU A 642 40.94 -0.16 -6.68
CA LEU A 642 40.02 0.87 -7.18
C LEU A 642 39.59 0.68 -8.63
N THR A 643 40.38 0.01 -9.49
CA THR A 643 40.07 -0.14 -10.92
C THR A 643 39.10 -1.28 -11.21
N VAL A 644 39.17 -2.39 -10.47
CA VAL A 644 38.23 -3.52 -10.60
C VAL A 644 36.89 -3.21 -9.90
N ALA A 645 36.92 -2.46 -8.79
CA ALA A 645 35.70 -2.03 -8.10
C ALA A 645 34.89 -1.00 -8.91
N THR A 646 35.53 -0.19 -9.76
CA THR A 646 34.83 0.81 -10.58
C THR A 646 33.99 0.21 -11.70
N GLU A 647 34.40 -0.90 -12.33
CA GLU A 647 33.56 -1.57 -13.34
C GLU A 647 32.36 -2.29 -12.70
N ASP A 648 32.56 -2.98 -11.57
CA ASP A 648 31.51 -3.70 -10.85
C ASP A 648 30.47 -2.75 -10.20
N LEU A 649 30.90 -1.54 -9.81
CA LEU A 649 29.99 -0.46 -9.36
C LEU A 649 29.24 0.22 -10.51
N TYR A 650 29.81 0.25 -11.73
CA TYR A 650 29.17 0.88 -12.90
C TYR A 650 28.03 0.00 -13.45
N LEU A 651 28.24 -1.32 -13.53
CA LEU A 651 27.21 -2.30 -13.89
C LEU A 651 26.04 -2.34 -12.89
N ARG A 652 26.32 -2.18 -11.58
CA ARG A 652 25.28 -2.11 -10.52
C ARG A 652 24.40 -0.86 -10.57
N ARG A 653 24.78 0.19 -11.32
CA ARG A 653 24.00 1.43 -11.49
C ARG A 653 23.17 1.48 -12.78
N GLN A 654 23.34 0.54 -13.71
CA GLN A 654 22.56 0.50 -14.95
C GLN A 654 21.23 -0.24 -14.74
N ALA A 655 20.13 0.36 -15.22
CA ALA A 655 18.84 -0.31 -15.31
C ALA A 655 18.67 -0.90 -16.71
N CYS A 656 18.16 -2.13 -16.80
CA CYS A 656 17.74 -2.75 -18.07
C CYS A 656 16.22 -2.73 -18.22
N ALA A 657 15.72 -2.63 -19.44
CA ALA A 657 14.28 -2.64 -19.74
C ALA A 657 13.63 -4.04 -19.71
N CYS A 658 14.38 -5.10 -19.37
CA CYS A 658 13.91 -6.48 -19.52
C CYS A 658 12.61 -6.78 -18.77
N ILE A 659 12.41 -6.27 -17.55
CA ILE A 659 11.18 -6.51 -16.77
C ILE A 659 9.97 -5.89 -17.48
N SER A 660 10.10 -4.65 -17.96
CA SER A 660 9.05 -3.95 -18.70
C SER A 660 8.73 -4.64 -20.04
N ILE A 661 9.77 -5.08 -20.77
CA ILE A 661 9.61 -5.80 -22.04
C ILE A 661 8.89 -7.14 -21.81
N LEU A 662 9.26 -7.90 -20.77
CA LEU A 662 8.61 -9.16 -20.43
C LEU A 662 7.15 -8.96 -20.02
N TYR A 663 6.83 -7.87 -19.31
CA TYR A 663 5.46 -7.52 -18.96
C TYR A 663 4.62 -7.19 -20.20
N LEU A 664 5.16 -6.39 -21.13
CA LEU A 664 4.49 -6.08 -22.39
C LEU A 664 4.26 -7.33 -23.25
N ALA A 665 5.24 -8.23 -23.34
CA ALA A 665 5.08 -9.51 -24.04
C ALA A 665 3.97 -10.37 -23.41
N LEU A 666 3.86 -10.38 -22.08
CA LEU A 666 2.80 -11.13 -21.38
C LEU A 666 1.42 -10.53 -21.63
N ASP A 667 1.30 -9.20 -21.62
CA ASP A 667 0.04 -8.50 -21.92
C ASP A 667 -0.38 -8.69 -23.38
N GLU A 668 0.57 -8.70 -24.31
CA GLU A 668 0.33 -9.00 -25.72
C GLU A 668 -0.24 -10.42 -25.90
N LEU A 669 0.34 -11.44 -25.25
CA LEU A 669 -0.22 -12.81 -25.31
C LEU A 669 -1.62 -12.91 -24.69
N ARG A 670 -1.90 -12.14 -23.63
CA ARG A 670 -3.22 -12.13 -22.96
C ARG A 670 -4.31 -11.49 -23.81
N THR A 671 -3.95 -10.53 -24.66
CA THR A 671 -4.90 -9.72 -25.43
C THR A 671 -5.14 -10.26 -26.85
N ILE A 672 -4.54 -11.39 -27.23
CA ILE A 672 -4.75 -12.01 -28.55
C ILE A 672 -6.25 -12.38 -28.71
N PRO A 673 -7.00 -11.72 -29.62
CA PRO A 673 -8.45 -11.86 -29.70
C PRO A 673 -8.90 -13.23 -30.23
N ARG A 674 -8.06 -13.90 -31.03
CA ARG A 674 -8.30 -15.26 -31.55
C ARG A 674 -6.99 -16.02 -31.73
N LEU A 675 -6.87 -17.18 -31.06
CA LEU A 675 -5.72 -18.08 -31.15
C LEU A 675 -5.85 -19.03 -32.36
N GLU A 676 -5.92 -18.46 -33.56
CA GLU A 676 -6.04 -19.21 -34.82
C GLU A 676 -4.71 -19.26 -35.58
N PHE A 677 -4.38 -20.43 -36.13
CA PHE A 677 -3.23 -20.61 -37.02
C PHE A 677 -3.48 -19.96 -38.40
N PRO A 678 -2.50 -19.30 -39.04
CA PRO A 678 -1.13 -19.03 -38.58
C PRO A 678 -0.98 -17.70 -37.80
N ARG A 679 -2.04 -16.90 -37.70
CA ARG A 679 -1.99 -15.52 -37.17
C ARG A 679 -1.45 -15.44 -35.75
N ALA A 680 -1.78 -16.42 -34.91
CA ALA A 680 -1.31 -16.47 -33.53
C ALA A 680 0.21 -16.71 -33.39
N LEU A 681 0.92 -17.13 -34.44
CA LEU A 681 2.35 -17.43 -34.37
C LEU A 681 3.23 -16.18 -34.29
N ALA A 682 2.86 -15.08 -34.94
CA ALA A 682 3.64 -13.85 -34.92
C ALA A 682 3.84 -13.27 -33.50
N PRO A 683 2.78 -13.04 -32.69
CA PRO A 683 2.95 -12.54 -31.32
C PRO A 683 3.66 -13.55 -30.41
N LEU A 684 3.49 -14.86 -30.64
CA LEU A 684 4.23 -15.91 -29.92
C LEU A 684 5.74 -15.82 -30.20
N ARG A 685 6.14 -15.59 -31.47
CA ARG A 685 7.55 -15.39 -31.84
C ARG A 685 8.15 -14.15 -31.20
N THR A 686 7.43 -13.02 -31.22
CA THR A 686 7.86 -11.77 -30.58
C THR A 686 8.05 -11.96 -29.08
N SER A 687 7.14 -12.70 -28.43
CA SER A 687 7.22 -13.02 -27.01
C SER A 687 8.40 -13.92 -26.67
N LEU A 688 8.65 -14.96 -27.48
CA LEU A 688 9.81 -15.85 -27.31
C LEU A 688 11.14 -15.16 -27.58
N ALA A 689 11.19 -14.22 -28.54
CA ALA A 689 12.36 -13.40 -28.78
C ALA A 689 12.64 -12.48 -27.58
N SER A 690 11.61 -11.83 -27.03
CA SER A 690 11.71 -10.99 -25.84
C SER A 690 12.22 -11.78 -24.62
N ALA A 691 11.72 -13.01 -24.44
CA ALA A 691 12.22 -13.94 -23.42
C ALA A 691 13.70 -14.29 -23.65
N ALA A 692 14.07 -14.64 -24.89
CA ALA A 692 15.44 -15.01 -25.25
C ALA A 692 16.44 -13.86 -25.02
N ASP A 693 16.06 -12.62 -25.30
CA ASP A 693 16.91 -11.45 -25.08
C ASP A 693 17.03 -11.13 -23.59
N ALA A 694 15.93 -11.24 -22.84
CA ALA A 694 15.96 -11.10 -21.38
C ALA A 694 16.80 -12.19 -20.69
N LEU A 695 16.89 -13.40 -21.27
CA LEU A 695 17.76 -14.47 -20.78
C LEU A 695 19.25 -14.14 -20.91
N LYS A 696 19.64 -13.37 -21.94
CA LYS A 696 21.03 -12.97 -22.23
C LYS A 696 21.47 -11.72 -21.44
N CYS A 697 20.55 -11.07 -20.73
CA CYS A 697 20.82 -9.82 -20.02
C CYS A 697 21.82 -10.02 -18.87
N GLN A 698 22.94 -9.28 -18.91
CA GLN A 698 23.96 -9.29 -17.87
C GLN A 698 23.64 -8.37 -16.68
N ILE A 699 22.65 -7.48 -16.82
CA ILE A 699 22.25 -6.51 -15.78
C ILE A 699 21.22 -7.14 -14.81
N CYS A 700 20.20 -7.84 -15.32
CA CYS A 700 19.18 -8.52 -14.52
C CYS A 700 19.73 -9.35 -13.33
N PRO A 701 20.81 -10.14 -13.47
CA PRO A 701 21.34 -10.94 -12.36
C PRO A 701 22.10 -10.13 -11.29
N THR A 702 22.38 -8.84 -11.49
CA THR A 702 23.24 -8.06 -10.58
C THR A 702 22.57 -7.65 -9.27
N ARG A 703 21.23 -7.69 -9.21
CA ARG A 703 20.42 -7.34 -8.03
C ARG A 703 19.42 -8.44 -7.71
N PHE A 704 19.27 -8.76 -6.44
CA PHE A 704 18.40 -9.84 -5.98
C PHE A 704 16.96 -9.72 -6.48
N LEU A 705 16.33 -8.55 -6.31
CA LEU A 705 14.93 -8.34 -6.69
C LEU A 705 14.73 -8.43 -8.21
N SER A 706 15.62 -7.81 -8.99
CA SER A 706 15.56 -7.83 -10.46
C SER A 706 15.77 -9.24 -11.02
N ALA A 707 16.70 -10.00 -10.44
CA ALA A 707 16.93 -11.40 -10.79
C ALA A 707 15.67 -12.25 -10.53
N MET A 708 15.01 -12.02 -9.39
CA MET A 708 13.80 -12.76 -9.03
C MET A 708 12.61 -12.43 -9.91
N GLN A 709 12.34 -11.15 -10.16
CA GLN A 709 11.27 -10.71 -11.05
C GLN A 709 11.50 -11.18 -12.49
N ASN A 710 12.74 -11.12 -12.98
CA ASN A 710 13.10 -11.63 -14.30
C ASN A 710 12.83 -13.14 -14.42
N ALA A 711 13.26 -13.93 -13.43
CA ALA A 711 13.03 -15.38 -13.40
C ALA A 711 11.53 -15.71 -13.40
N GLN A 712 10.74 -14.99 -12.60
CA GLN A 712 9.29 -15.19 -12.50
C GLN A 712 8.57 -14.84 -13.80
N LEU A 713 8.85 -13.67 -14.37
CA LEU A 713 8.18 -13.20 -15.58
C LEU A 713 8.47 -14.08 -16.80
N ILE A 714 9.72 -14.54 -16.98
CA ILE A 714 10.05 -15.46 -18.07
C ILE A 714 9.34 -16.81 -17.87
N GLY A 715 9.28 -17.32 -16.64
CA GLY A 715 8.56 -18.57 -16.33
C GLY A 715 7.08 -18.48 -16.63
N VAL A 716 6.42 -17.38 -16.22
CA VAL A 716 5.00 -17.13 -16.52
C VAL A 716 4.78 -16.98 -18.03
N LEU A 717 5.64 -16.22 -18.72
CA LEU A 717 5.54 -16.02 -20.16
C LEU A 717 5.65 -17.33 -20.95
N LEU A 718 6.56 -18.23 -20.56
CA LEU A 718 6.69 -19.55 -21.19
C LEU A 718 5.50 -20.46 -20.90
N LEU A 719 4.94 -20.42 -19.69
CA LEU A 719 3.69 -21.15 -19.39
C LEU A 719 2.53 -20.64 -20.23
N SER A 720 2.36 -19.32 -20.34
CA SER A 720 1.33 -18.71 -21.19
C SER A 720 1.51 -19.06 -22.65
N ALA A 721 2.75 -19.03 -23.17
CA ALA A 721 3.05 -19.44 -24.53
C ALA A 721 2.75 -20.93 -24.78
N ALA A 722 3.08 -21.82 -23.83
CA ALA A 722 2.74 -23.25 -23.92
C ALA A 722 1.22 -23.48 -23.98
N GLU A 723 0.45 -22.75 -23.16
CA GLU A 723 -1.00 -22.82 -23.19
C GLU A 723 -1.59 -22.29 -24.51
N CYS A 724 -1.03 -21.21 -25.05
CA CYS A 724 -1.40 -20.70 -26.39
C CYS A 724 -1.15 -21.76 -27.47
N TYR A 725 -0.01 -22.45 -27.46
CA TYR A 725 0.27 -23.54 -28.39
C TYR A 725 -0.75 -24.68 -28.27
N SER A 726 -1.14 -25.05 -27.04
CA SER A 726 -2.20 -26.04 -26.80
C SER A 726 -3.53 -25.61 -27.43
N LYS A 727 -3.96 -24.37 -27.20
CA LYS A 727 -5.21 -23.83 -27.74
C LYS A 727 -5.22 -23.77 -29.27
N ILE A 728 -4.09 -23.42 -29.89
CA ILE A 728 -3.94 -23.44 -31.35
C ILE A 728 -4.08 -24.89 -31.86
N LEU A 729 -3.43 -25.85 -31.21
CA LEU A 729 -3.50 -27.26 -31.61
C LEU A 729 -4.91 -27.84 -31.44
N ASP A 730 -5.60 -27.51 -30.34
CA ASP A 730 -7.00 -27.91 -30.12
C ASP A 730 -7.94 -27.30 -31.16
N SER A 731 -7.71 -26.04 -31.54
CA SER A 731 -8.45 -25.40 -32.63
C SER A 731 -8.28 -26.18 -33.94
N LEU A 732 -7.06 -26.61 -34.28
CA LEU A 732 -6.79 -27.43 -35.46
C LEU A 732 -7.50 -28.79 -35.42
N HIS A 733 -7.62 -29.42 -34.25
CA HIS A 733 -8.34 -30.68 -34.06
C HIS A 733 -9.87 -30.52 -34.15
N SER A 734 -10.41 -29.36 -33.77
CA SER A 734 -11.86 -29.12 -33.71
C SER A 734 -12.53 -28.80 -35.05
N LEU A 735 -11.75 -28.63 -36.12
CA LEU A 735 -12.26 -28.35 -37.45
C LEU A 735 -13.02 -29.58 -38.00
N SER A 736 -14.23 -29.38 -38.54
CA SER A 736 -15.04 -30.43 -39.17
C SER A 736 -14.54 -30.76 -40.58
N ASP A 737 -14.56 -32.02 -41.03
CA ASP A 737 -14.23 -32.38 -42.41
C ASP A 737 -15.28 -31.80 -43.38
N SER A 738 -14.99 -30.62 -43.92
CA SER A 738 -15.77 -29.97 -44.95
C SER A 738 -15.01 -30.05 -46.27
N SER A 739 -15.70 -30.13 -47.40
CA SER A 739 -15.07 -30.09 -48.73
C SER A 739 -14.56 -28.69 -49.11
N THR A 740 -14.24 -27.85 -48.13
CA THR A 740 -13.89 -26.43 -48.31
C THR A 740 -12.38 -26.28 -48.38
N LYS A 741 -11.87 -25.82 -49.54
CA LYS A 741 -10.45 -25.51 -49.71
C LYS A 741 -10.03 -24.36 -48.80
N ARG A 742 -8.87 -24.48 -48.14
CA ARG A 742 -8.28 -23.41 -47.32
C ARG A 742 -7.01 -22.88 -47.97
N THR A 743 -6.79 -21.58 -47.86
CA THR A 743 -5.61 -20.91 -48.40
C THR A 743 -4.53 -20.80 -47.31
N MET A 744 -3.30 -21.16 -47.67
CA MET A 744 -2.11 -20.92 -46.85
C MET A 744 -1.20 -19.94 -47.59
N GLY A 745 -0.96 -18.77 -46.98
CA GLY A 745 0.02 -17.81 -47.46
C GLY A 745 1.40 -18.21 -46.93
N LEU A 746 2.37 -18.37 -47.83
CA LEU A 746 3.78 -18.47 -47.45
C LEU A 746 4.48 -17.16 -47.83
N GLN A 747 5.24 -16.62 -46.89
CA GLN A 747 6.15 -15.50 -47.10
C GLN A 747 7.59 -16.04 -47.13
N THR A 748 8.36 -15.66 -48.16
CA THR A 748 9.81 -15.81 -48.13
C THR A 748 10.39 -14.69 -47.26
N LEU A 749 11.02 -15.06 -46.14
CA LEU A 749 11.80 -14.13 -45.32
C LEU A 749 13.15 -13.90 -46.01
N ASP A 750 13.37 -12.68 -46.52
CA ASP A 750 14.70 -12.23 -46.93
C ASP A 750 15.63 -12.19 -45.71
N CYS A 751 16.78 -12.82 -45.88
CA CYS A 751 17.88 -12.80 -44.94
C CYS A 751 18.80 -11.64 -45.32
N ASP A 752 18.77 -10.52 -44.61
CA ASP A 752 19.97 -9.76 -44.25
C ASP A 752 19.65 -8.56 -43.35
N GLY A 753 20.52 -8.37 -42.35
CA GLY A 753 20.48 -7.25 -41.42
C GLY A 753 21.18 -6.01 -41.97
N GLY A 754 20.73 -4.84 -41.50
CA GLY A 754 21.49 -3.59 -41.59
C GLY A 754 20.69 -2.40 -42.13
N GLY A 755 20.54 -1.40 -41.26
CA GLY A 755 20.31 0.04 -41.49
C GLY A 755 19.93 0.60 -42.86
N ALA A 756 18.97 1.53 -42.78
CA ALA A 756 18.68 2.67 -43.65
C ALA A 756 17.63 2.49 -44.76
N SER A 757 16.80 3.54 -44.82
CA SER A 757 15.67 3.83 -45.68
C SER A 757 15.90 3.61 -47.18
N THR A 758 14.97 2.90 -47.83
CA THR A 758 14.42 3.22 -49.16
C THR A 758 13.14 2.42 -49.40
N GLU A 759 12.11 3.09 -49.93
CA GLU A 759 10.85 2.48 -50.36
C GLU A 759 11.07 1.50 -51.51
N PHE A 760 10.68 0.23 -51.32
CA PHE A 760 10.38 -0.73 -52.40
C PHE A 760 9.11 -1.53 -52.04
N PRO A 761 8.31 -1.97 -53.03
CA PRO A 761 6.97 -2.51 -52.79
C PRO A 761 7.00 -3.99 -52.37
N SER A 762 6.36 -4.26 -51.24
CA SER A 762 5.57 -5.45 -50.86
C SER A 762 5.91 -6.81 -51.48
N GLU A 763 6.50 -7.67 -50.64
CA GLU A 763 6.12 -9.08 -50.39
C GLU A 763 5.51 -9.88 -51.55
N LEU A 764 6.32 -10.76 -52.16
CA LEU A 764 5.81 -11.91 -52.92
C LEU A 764 5.18 -12.92 -51.95
N THR A 765 3.89 -12.78 -51.68
CA THR A 765 3.11 -13.79 -50.96
C THR A 765 2.55 -14.80 -51.97
N PHE A 766 2.96 -16.05 -51.88
CA PHE A 766 2.35 -17.12 -52.66
C PHE A 766 1.23 -17.77 -51.84
N VAL A 767 0.05 -17.87 -52.45
CA VAL A 767 -1.13 -18.47 -51.84
C VAL A 767 -1.30 -19.87 -52.42
N VAL A 768 -1.19 -20.88 -51.57
CA VAL A 768 -1.44 -22.27 -51.94
C VAL A 768 -2.85 -22.64 -51.46
N GLU A 769 -3.70 -23.10 -52.39
CA GLU A 769 -4.96 -23.74 -52.04
C GLU A 769 -4.70 -25.20 -51.67
N LEU A 770 -5.04 -25.57 -50.45
CA LEU A 770 -4.89 -26.92 -49.93
C LEU A 770 -6.26 -27.49 -49.60
N ASP A 771 -6.40 -28.80 -49.72
CA ASP A 771 -7.54 -29.46 -49.10
C ASP A 771 -7.44 -29.36 -47.57
N GLU A 772 -8.57 -29.53 -46.88
CA GLU A 772 -8.63 -29.29 -45.43
C GLU A 772 -7.72 -30.26 -44.64
N LEU A 773 -7.48 -31.47 -45.16
CA LEU A 773 -6.71 -32.51 -44.48
C LEU A 773 -5.20 -32.26 -44.66
N GLU A 774 -4.76 -31.88 -45.86
CA GLU A 774 -3.43 -31.42 -46.20
C GLU A 774 -3.08 -30.12 -45.45
N TRP A 775 -4.02 -29.17 -45.36
CA TRP A 775 -3.83 -27.92 -44.61
C TRP A 775 -3.62 -28.20 -43.12
N ARG A 776 -4.44 -29.06 -42.49
CA ARG A 776 -4.27 -29.46 -41.08
C ARG A 776 -2.96 -30.20 -40.85
N HIS A 777 -2.58 -31.09 -41.76
CA HIS A 777 -1.30 -31.81 -41.66
C HIS A 777 -0.11 -30.84 -41.71
N LEU A 778 -0.11 -29.89 -42.64
CA LEU A 778 0.93 -28.87 -42.77
C LEU A 778 0.94 -27.90 -41.59
N ALA A 779 -0.22 -27.46 -41.09
CA ALA A 779 -0.33 -26.57 -39.93
C ALA A 779 0.20 -27.22 -38.65
N ARG A 780 -0.14 -28.50 -38.40
CA ARG A 780 0.40 -29.26 -37.27
C ARG A 780 1.91 -29.45 -37.36
N LYS A 781 2.42 -29.77 -38.55
CA LYS A 781 3.86 -29.91 -38.79
C LYS A 781 4.61 -28.59 -38.61
N ALA A 782 4.04 -27.47 -39.06
CA ALA A 782 4.59 -26.14 -38.86
C ALA A 782 4.61 -25.75 -37.36
N LEU A 783 3.52 -26.02 -36.63
CA LEU A 783 3.43 -25.79 -35.19
C LEU A 783 4.42 -26.68 -34.40
N PHE A 784 4.55 -27.95 -34.78
CA PHE A 784 5.53 -28.86 -34.22
C PHE A 784 6.95 -28.32 -34.41
N HIS A 785 7.26 -27.84 -35.62
CA HIS A 785 8.57 -27.27 -35.91
C HIS A 785 8.81 -25.97 -35.13
N GLU A 786 7.81 -25.08 -35.01
CA GLU A 786 7.89 -23.84 -34.20
C GLU A 786 8.31 -24.11 -32.74
N ILE A 787 7.82 -25.21 -32.17
CA ILE A 787 8.09 -25.60 -30.78
C ILE A 787 9.43 -26.33 -30.64
N HIS A 788 9.70 -27.31 -31.52
CA HIS A 788 10.77 -28.30 -31.33
C HIS A 788 12.06 -28.05 -32.15
N THR A 789 11.99 -27.32 -33.27
CA THR A 789 13.13 -27.25 -34.22
C THR A 789 13.34 -25.86 -34.79
N ALA A 790 14.59 -25.42 -34.89
CA ALA A 790 14.96 -24.19 -35.59
C ALA A 790 14.96 -24.38 -37.14
N ALA A 791 13.89 -24.92 -37.71
CA ALA A 791 13.79 -25.07 -39.16
C ALA A 791 13.60 -23.68 -39.81
N GLY A 792 14.57 -23.24 -40.61
CA GLY A 792 14.48 -22.00 -41.41
C GLY A 792 14.95 -20.70 -40.72
N GLY A 793 15.82 -20.77 -39.70
CA GLY A 793 16.51 -19.57 -39.19
C GLY A 793 15.88 -18.88 -37.96
N LEU A 794 14.80 -19.40 -37.40
CA LEU A 794 14.27 -18.96 -36.11
C LEU A 794 15.23 -19.36 -34.98
N GLN A 795 16.07 -18.43 -34.51
CA GLN A 795 17.04 -18.67 -33.43
C GLN A 795 16.38 -19.02 -32.08
N ASN A 796 15.09 -18.70 -31.88
CA ASN A 796 14.41 -18.69 -30.58
C ASN A 796 13.16 -19.61 -30.53
N CYS A 797 13.23 -20.86 -31.01
CA CYS A 797 12.12 -21.81 -30.82
C CYS A 797 11.86 -22.11 -29.33
N PHE A 798 10.62 -22.46 -28.98
CA PHE A 798 10.17 -22.60 -27.58
C PHE A 798 11.09 -23.49 -26.74
N MET A 799 11.39 -24.71 -27.22
CA MET A 799 12.21 -25.67 -26.48
C MET A 799 13.64 -25.17 -26.24
N ARG A 800 14.17 -24.34 -27.13
CA ARG A 800 15.50 -23.74 -26.97
C ARG A 800 15.49 -22.62 -25.94
N VAL A 801 14.48 -21.76 -25.95
CA VAL A 801 14.32 -20.70 -24.93
C VAL A 801 14.13 -21.32 -23.56
N LEU A 802 13.33 -22.38 -23.45
CA LEU A 802 13.12 -23.12 -22.21
C LEU A 802 14.42 -23.77 -21.69
N SER A 803 15.17 -24.44 -22.56
CA SER A 803 16.46 -25.04 -22.18
C SER A 803 17.47 -23.97 -21.74
N THR A 804 17.49 -22.82 -22.40
CA THR A 804 18.34 -21.68 -22.02
C THR A 804 17.95 -21.10 -20.65
N LEU A 805 16.65 -21.04 -20.34
CA LEU A 805 16.17 -20.66 -19.01
C LEU A 805 16.67 -21.65 -17.95
N GLU A 806 16.49 -22.95 -18.18
CA GLU A 806 16.93 -24.00 -17.24
C GLU A 806 18.44 -23.90 -16.96
N GLU A 807 19.27 -23.82 -18.01
CA GLU A 807 20.73 -23.66 -17.88
C GLU A 807 21.10 -22.43 -17.05
N ARG A 808 20.47 -21.28 -17.34
CA ARG A 808 20.72 -20.03 -16.61
C ARG A 808 20.30 -20.13 -15.14
N GLN A 809 19.15 -20.73 -14.85
CA GLN A 809 18.66 -20.86 -13.48
C GLN A 809 19.52 -21.83 -12.66
N ILE A 810 19.96 -22.94 -13.26
CA ILE A 810 20.93 -23.85 -12.65
C ILE A 810 22.24 -23.10 -12.32
N PHE A 811 22.72 -22.28 -13.25
CA PHE A 811 23.92 -21.47 -13.04
C PHE A 811 23.74 -20.47 -11.88
N TRP A 812 22.60 -19.78 -11.78
CA TRP A 812 22.32 -18.84 -10.68
C TRP A 812 22.24 -19.52 -9.31
N HIS A 813 21.69 -20.73 -9.24
CA HIS A 813 21.61 -21.48 -7.99
C HIS A 813 22.93 -22.11 -7.57
N THR A 814 23.85 -22.34 -8.49
CA THR A 814 25.19 -22.87 -8.23
C THR A 814 26.24 -21.79 -8.00
N SER A 815 25.99 -20.54 -8.45
CA SER A 815 26.87 -19.38 -8.26
C SER A 815 26.65 -18.67 -6.93
N SER A 816 27.52 -17.70 -6.60
CA SER A 816 27.31 -16.78 -5.47
C SER A 816 26.13 -15.85 -5.77
N PRO A 817 25.18 -15.66 -4.83
CA PRO A 817 24.04 -14.78 -5.06
C PRO A 817 24.50 -13.31 -5.11
N PRO A 818 23.65 -12.42 -5.64
CA PRO A 818 23.89 -10.98 -5.59
C PRO A 818 24.22 -10.50 -4.18
N PRO A 819 25.09 -9.49 -4.00
CA PRO A 819 25.49 -9.00 -2.68
C PRO A 819 24.34 -8.45 -1.82
N ASP A 820 23.23 -8.06 -2.45
CA ASP A 820 21.99 -7.60 -1.80
C ASP A 820 20.99 -8.74 -1.50
N ALA A 821 21.36 -10.00 -1.76
CA ALA A 821 20.49 -11.15 -1.50
C ALA A 821 20.35 -11.40 0.02
N PRO A 822 19.11 -11.64 0.52
CA PRO A 822 18.88 -11.98 1.92
C PRO A 822 19.68 -13.21 2.35
N SER A 823 20.18 -13.22 3.59
CA SER A 823 20.90 -14.37 4.16
C SER A 823 20.08 -15.65 4.15
N THR A 824 18.75 -15.52 4.13
CA THR A 824 17.79 -16.63 4.07
C THR A 824 17.54 -17.19 2.66
N TYR A 825 18.04 -16.54 1.60
CA TYR A 825 17.77 -16.93 0.20
C TYR A 825 18.11 -18.39 -0.09
N ARG A 826 19.30 -18.85 0.34
CA ARG A 826 19.73 -20.25 0.11
C ARG A 826 18.99 -21.26 0.99
N THR A 827 18.49 -20.84 2.17
CA THR A 827 17.70 -21.69 3.08
C THR A 827 16.20 -21.75 2.72
N ALA A 828 15.72 -20.84 1.87
CA ALA A 828 14.30 -20.76 1.45
C ALA A 828 14.00 -21.55 0.17
N CYS A 829 15.01 -21.95 -0.60
CA CYS A 829 14.82 -22.91 -1.69
C CYS A 829 14.59 -24.32 -1.09
N PHE A 830 13.54 -25.01 -1.54
CA PHE A 830 13.31 -26.42 -1.17
C PHE A 830 14.59 -27.25 -1.33
N PRO A 831 14.88 -28.20 -0.42
CA PRO A 831 16.16 -28.90 -0.40
C PRO A 831 16.49 -29.70 -1.68
N ASP A 832 15.49 -30.01 -2.52
CA ASP A 832 15.67 -30.89 -3.68
C ASP A 832 15.61 -30.17 -5.05
N ARG A 833 14.87 -29.05 -5.21
CA ARG A 833 14.76 -28.30 -6.49
C ARG A 833 14.22 -26.87 -6.32
N PRO A 834 14.87 -25.83 -6.88
CA PRO A 834 14.37 -24.45 -6.87
C PRO A 834 13.05 -24.23 -7.63
N VAL A 835 12.23 -23.28 -7.16
CA VAL A 835 10.90 -22.96 -7.72
C VAL A 835 10.96 -22.53 -9.18
N CYS A 836 11.95 -21.71 -9.57
CA CYS A 836 12.09 -21.29 -10.97
C CYS A 836 12.35 -22.45 -11.93
N LEU A 837 13.00 -23.53 -11.46
CA LEU A 837 13.20 -24.75 -12.23
C LEU A 837 11.95 -25.61 -12.25
N MET A 838 11.16 -25.65 -11.17
CA MET A 838 9.85 -26.31 -11.19
C MET A 838 8.88 -25.69 -12.21
N VAL A 839 8.93 -24.36 -12.36
CA VAL A 839 8.14 -23.64 -13.39
C VAL A 839 8.59 -24.02 -14.80
N ALA A 840 9.88 -24.18 -15.03
CA ALA A 840 10.40 -24.66 -16.31
C ALA A 840 9.96 -26.12 -16.59
N ASP A 841 9.99 -26.99 -15.57
CA ASP A 841 9.51 -28.38 -15.69
C ASP A 841 8.02 -28.44 -16.04
N GLU A 842 7.21 -27.52 -15.49
CA GLU A 842 5.79 -27.39 -15.80
C GLU A 842 5.57 -27.00 -17.26
N ALA A 843 6.28 -25.97 -17.73
CA ALA A 843 6.21 -25.52 -19.13
C ALA A 843 6.64 -26.63 -20.11
N ARG A 844 7.68 -27.38 -19.75
CA ARG A 844 8.14 -28.57 -20.50
C ARG A 844 7.04 -29.62 -20.59
N ARG A 845 6.42 -29.96 -19.46
CA ARG A 845 5.37 -30.98 -19.40
C ARG A 845 4.14 -30.62 -20.21
N LEU A 846 3.75 -29.34 -20.21
CA LEU A 846 2.64 -28.85 -21.04
C LEU A 846 2.93 -29.10 -22.52
N ILE A 847 4.13 -28.76 -23.00
CA ILE A 847 4.53 -29.01 -24.39
C ILE A 847 4.63 -30.49 -24.72
N GLU A 848 5.25 -31.29 -23.85
CA GLU A 848 5.39 -32.74 -24.06
C GLU A 848 4.04 -33.47 -24.06
N SER A 849 3.01 -32.89 -23.44
CA SER A 849 1.65 -33.43 -23.44
C SER A 849 0.87 -33.14 -24.73
N LEU A 850 1.38 -32.28 -25.62
CA LEU A 850 0.72 -31.94 -26.87
C LEU A 850 0.75 -33.13 -27.85
N ASN A 851 -0.43 -33.61 -28.25
CA ASN A 851 -0.55 -34.70 -29.20
C ASN A 851 -0.71 -34.17 -30.63
N PHE A 852 0.36 -34.21 -31.43
CA PHE A 852 0.36 -33.75 -32.81
C PHE A 852 -0.18 -34.78 -33.82
N ASP A 853 -0.38 -36.03 -33.40
CA ASP A 853 -0.77 -37.14 -34.29
C ASP A 853 -2.28 -37.46 -34.25
N ARG A 854 -3.06 -36.66 -33.51
CA ARG A 854 -4.52 -36.78 -33.43
C ARG A 854 -5.21 -36.32 -34.70
#